data_AF-A0A9X2JJR8-F1
#
_entry.id   AF-A0A9X2JJR8-F1
#
_cell.length_a   1.000
_cell.length_b   1.000
_cell.length_c   1.000
_cell.angle_alpha   90.00
_cell.angle_beta   90.00
_cell.angle_gamma   90.00
#
_symmetry.space_group_name_H-M   'P 1'
#
loop_
_entity.id
_entity.type
_entity.pdbx_description
1 polymer ?
#
loop_
_entity_poly.entity_id
_entity_poly.type
_entity_poly.pdbx_seq_one_letter_code
_entity_poly.pdbx_strand_id
1 'polypeptide(L)'
;MLRTYSALLASMLVAGLNASVAFGQYSNEVFSDSPIAYYRLEETSGTIATNSGSLGMAVDGTFLNLGTDTGVNNIAQAGPRLGDLAGGFAIDGFGADNKAVRLSPLTAPDFPGVEVPWDTEGANPLALDGSTGLTLEAWIYRDLPIVSGSDNEGIVARYQDDTASPDGAEARAYNLYYDDDINGFGFAISDDGNFDSANGVLEAVDYDVPLQEWVHVAATLEPMGTGSANMSIYANGNLVANRTTPLTSLYTGAADFWIGQQFTTANNWTFEGTIDEVAVYDYPLTATRILEHYEAATTNIPTSFSWNVDSSGDWNASGNWSFNTVPNNNQQVAVLGNSISEPRVVFTNDDITIKGLTISNGNQYMLAGTGSITLSADSENAQVTASGTHTIAVDLVLDSETDLSEGFVNLTGELDMGSNNLNILSGTWNISNSVTSTGGATVINEGTLGTGGSVDFAANLTSTGTLDIDIAGEKAGEFDFFDITGTATLSGVLAVELYNGYALSGDESFTVLSATTLIDNGITLGGPSSDMFSLSVVGNSLVLSVSMALDGDFNGDGMVDLADYTVWRNNLGAGDDSAINNNGDGVDGIDTNDYLVWKQNFGMDNSAASSSSQAVPEPASLGLMVVIGLLYWRRGRRAVVPLATALLLLMWPSASRAQYNSTVLSSGPTAYYQLNEQGDGLTFFAENSTSVTGIDAAIQNIDNFGDTGPNNIGQVGPRPGDIAGGYVIDGFATDNLAVHFGHPISGFGRLEVTDDAVTPNPLDITGSLTLEAWVNRDAQTDSGGNEGIVSKYVGDGNNRSYNLFYDPVPGRVGFVIGQSGTFASTSQINSETDIALGEWTYIAATYDQSTTTMSLYVNGELSAQEVVATTEIFDGVGEFWIGHQFSGDNLWGFEGRIDEVAVYDTALSAGEIQSHFEAAVGASSGAYTWNINGSGNWGSIANWSQASVPNRTGVVVNLGNVITSPQTIYHEDPMVVGELNIDSAQQYAIASFSTMIMRTDAGSAEINVLQGDHLLQTNIRFDDDTTLTVSSGSLSFEGTVDLNGNDLTIAGDGTVSFDYRVLPTDGGTIINSGSLALSSSAQIGGDLISDGALSLGFGETKAPSVTGMASLSGTIAPALPDSFQPTSGQSYALLTAGELVDEGFTLSPEFSNGYRLSVSGNSLMLTAVPEPGSLLLGSATSLLLLLTYRRPLRWVATLNRS
;
A
#
# COMPACT_ATOMS: atom_id res chain seq x y z
N MET A 1 7.01 34.60 -15.10
CA MET A 1 5.97 33.58 -15.00
C MET A 1 6.48 32.52 -14.02
N LEU A 2 6.41 32.80 -12.71
CA LEU A 2 7.16 32.01 -11.71
C LEU A 2 6.59 32.13 -10.28
N ARG A 3 5.27 32.39 -10.15
CA ARG A 3 4.61 32.67 -8.85
C ARG A 3 3.12 32.26 -8.76
N THR A 4 2.61 31.42 -9.66
CA THR A 4 1.16 31.08 -9.71
C THR A 4 0.85 29.59 -9.91
N TYR A 5 1.85 28.70 -9.97
CA TYR A 5 1.64 27.25 -10.07
C TYR A 5 1.84 26.49 -8.75
N SER A 6 2.06 27.21 -7.64
CA SER A 6 2.33 26.61 -6.31
C SER A 6 1.09 26.38 -5.45
N ALA A 7 -0.12 26.49 -6.01
CA ALA A 7 -1.38 26.45 -5.27
C ALA A 7 -2.41 25.45 -5.82
N LEU A 8 -2.16 24.81 -6.99
CA LEU A 8 -3.12 23.95 -7.69
C LEU A 8 -2.67 22.47 -7.78
N LEU A 9 -1.46 22.15 -7.33
CA LEU A 9 -0.93 20.79 -7.23
C LEU A 9 -1.04 20.20 -5.81
N ALA A 10 -1.60 20.95 -4.86
CA ALA A 10 -1.82 20.50 -3.48
C ALA A 10 -3.15 19.76 -3.29
N SER A 11 -4.07 19.81 -4.25
CA SER A 11 -5.48 19.43 -4.06
C SER A 11 -5.90 18.11 -4.74
N MET A 12 -5.03 17.49 -5.56
CA MET A 12 -5.38 16.30 -6.38
C MET A 12 -4.60 15.02 -6.03
N LEU A 13 -3.79 15.02 -4.96
CA LEU A 13 -3.05 13.84 -4.49
C LEU A 13 -3.59 13.30 -3.14
N VAL A 14 -4.91 13.33 -2.94
CA VAL A 14 -5.58 12.99 -1.67
C VAL A 14 -6.47 11.73 -1.77
N ALA A 15 -6.76 11.23 -2.97
CA ALA A 15 -7.82 10.23 -3.20
C ALA A 15 -7.34 8.76 -3.37
N GLY A 16 -6.12 8.40 -2.96
CA GLY A 16 -5.50 7.11 -3.33
C GLY A 16 -4.80 6.29 -2.24
N LEU A 17 -4.70 6.76 -0.99
CA LEU A 17 -3.95 6.11 0.09
C LEU A 17 -4.80 5.99 1.36
N ASN A 18 -5.72 5.02 1.37
CA ASN A 18 -6.47 4.60 2.56
C ASN A 18 -6.38 3.08 2.71
N ALA A 19 -5.29 2.60 3.31
CA ALA A 19 -5.13 1.22 3.76
C ALA A 19 -4.32 1.19 5.07
N SER A 20 -5.06 1.10 6.18
CA SER A 20 -4.59 0.83 7.56
C SER A 20 -3.30 1.51 8.03
N VAL A 21 -3.42 2.74 8.54
CA VAL A 21 -2.59 3.17 9.67
C VAL A 21 -3.06 2.35 10.88
N ALA A 22 -2.14 1.71 11.60
CA ALA A 22 -2.48 1.10 12.89
C ALA A 22 -2.52 2.22 13.94
N PHE A 23 -3.73 2.72 14.23
CA PHE A 23 -3.93 3.68 15.32
C PHE A 23 -3.66 3.02 16.67
N GLY A 24 -3.13 3.81 17.61
CA GLY A 24 -2.92 3.34 18.98
C GLY A 24 -4.27 3.02 19.61
N GLN A 25 -4.42 1.84 20.22
CA GLN A 25 -5.64 1.55 20.95
C GLN A 25 -5.78 2.53 22.11
N TYR A 26 -6.97 3.11 22.29
CA TYR A 26 -7.30 4.06 23.36
C TYR A 26 -6.82 3.55 24.73
N SER A 27 -7.01 2.27 24.98
CA SER A 27 -6.57 1.60 26.20
C SER A 27 -5.07 1.70 26.47
N ASN A 28 -4.23 1.78 25.43
CA ASN A 28 -2.78 1.86 25.60
C ASN A 28 -2.37 3.24 26.12
N GLU A 29 -3.05 4.31 25.70
CA GLU A 29 -2.85 5.64 26.28
C GLU A 29 -3.33 5.67 27.73
N VAL A 30 -4.51 5.11 28.03
CA VAL A 30 -5.02 4.95 29.40
C VAL A 30 -4.04 4.16 30.26
N PHE A 31 -3.57 3.00 29.81
CA PHE A 31 -2.57 2.20 30.54
C PHE A 31 -1.24 2.93 30.74
N SER A 32 -0.82 3.80 29.81
CA SER A 32 0.40 4.59 29.97
C SER A 32 0.35 5.57 31.15
N ASP A 33 -0.84 6.05 31.51
CA ASP A 33 -1.10 6.85 32.72
C ASP A 33 -1.42 5.99 33.97
N SER A 34 -1.21 4.67 33.93
CA SER A 34 -1.20 3.78 35.11
C SER A 34 -2.40 3.96 36.07
N PRO A 35 -3.66 3.88 35.58
CA PRO A 35 -4.85 4.07 36.41
C PRO A 35 -4.88 3.10 37.61
N ILE A 36 -5.43 3.55 38.73
CA ILE A 36 -5.61 2.69 39.91
C ILE A 36 -6.77 1.71 39.70
N ALA A 37 -7.81 2.14 38.99
CA ALA A 37 -8.86 1.25 38.48
C ALA A 37 -9.23 1.62 37.05
N TYR A 38 -9.46 0.62 36.21
CA TYR A 38 -9.79 0.75 34.80
C TYR A 38 -10.69 -0.42 34.37
N TYR A 39 -11.94 -0.11 34.08
CA TYR A 39 -12.98 -1.08 33.70
C TYR A 39 -13.27 -0.90 32.22
N ARG A 40 -12.77 -1.86 31.43
CA ARG A 40 -12.98 -1.91 29.97
C ARG A 40 -14.35 -2.48 29.59
N LEU A 41 -15.07 -3.06 30.56
CA LEU A 41 -16.43 -3.61 30.42
C LEU A 41 -16.59 -4.67 29.31
N GLU A 42 -15.46 -5.28 28.92
CA GLU A 42 -15.31 -6.27 27.85
C GLU A 42 -15.95 -7.65 28.13
N GLU A 43 -16.66 -7.80 29.25
CA GLU A 43 -17.27 -9.07 29.60
C GLU A 43 -18.32 -9.52 28.59
N THR A 44 -18.27 -10.80 28.21
CA THR A 44 -19.29 -11.42 27.34
C THR A 44 -20.47 -12.02 28.12
N SER A 45 -20.24 -12.36 29.39
CA SER A 45 -21.26 -12.83 30.34
C SER A 45 -20.65 -12.90 31.74
N GLY A 46 -21.49 -12.80 32.78
CA GLY A 46 -21.04 -12.96 34.17
C GLY A 46 -21.81 -12.05 35.13
N THR A 47 -21.24 -11.89 36.33
CA THR A 47 -21.68 -10.91 37.33
C THR A 47 -20.51 -10.06 37.84
N ILE A 48 -19.31 -10.22 37.30
CA ILE A 48 -18.08 -9.52 37.71
C ILE A 48 -17.70 -8.60 36.55
N ALA A 49 -17.36 -7.35 36.86
CA ALA A 49 -16.73 -6.39 35.95
C ALA A 49 -15.26 -6.30 36.35
N THR A 50 -14.36 -6.70 35.45
CA THR A 50 -12.94 -6.92 35.75
C THR A 50 -12.20 -5.60 35.80
N ASN A 51 -11.40 -5.39 36.84
CA ASN A 51 -10.51 -4.24 36.92
C ASN A 51 -9.13 -4.55 36.31
N SER A 52 -8.72 -3.77 35.31
CA SER A 52 -7.40 -3.82 34.67
C SER A 52 -6.41 -2.77 35.23
N GLY A 53 -6.85 -1.89 36.12
CA GLY A 53 -5.98 -0.90 36.78
C GLY A 53 -5.08 -1.51 37.85
N SER A 54 -4.08 -0.75 38.32
CA SER A 54 -2.99 -1.23 39.20
C SER A 54 -3.41 -1.80 40.58
N LEU A 55 -4.66 -1.60 41.00
CA LEU A 55 -5.24 -2.27 42.17
C LEU A 55 -5.68 -3.72 41.92
N GLY A 56 -5.72 -4.15 40.65
CA GLY A 56 -6.12 -5.50 40.21
C GLY A 56 -7.48 -5.94 40.76
N MET A 57 -7.62 -7.24 41.01
CA MET A 57 -8.86 -7.86 41.50
C MET A 57 -9.37 -7.34 42.85
N ALA A 58 -8.57 -6.54 43.59
CA ALA A 58 -8.99 -5.96 44.86
C ALA A 58 -10.12 -4.92 44.71
N VAL A 59 -10.37 -4.45 43.47
CA VAL A 59 -11.47 -3.56 43.12
C VAL A 59 -12.26 -4.08 41.91
N ASP A 60 -12.33 -5.40 41.71
CA ASP A 60 -13.28 -5.99 40.76
C ASP A 60 -14.72 -5.58 41.13
N GLY A 61 -15.46 -5.09 40.14
CA GLY A 61 -16.84 -4.67 40.29
C GLY A 61 -17.83 -5.83 40.19
N THR A 62 -19.04 -5.62 40.69
CA THR A 62 -20.17 -6.56 40.51
C THR A 62 -21.24 -5.90 39.65
N PHE A 63 -21.62 -6.54 38.54
CA PHE A 63 -22.75 -6.13 37.72
C PHE A 63 -24.06 -6.38 38.47
N LEU A 64 -24.79 -5.31 38.80
CA LEU A 64 -26.06 -5.37 39.51
C LEU A 64 -27.24 -4.99 38.61
N ASN A 65 -28.36 -5.68 38.82
CA ASN A 65 -29.69 -5.37 38.31
C ASN A 65 -29.78 -4.86 36.85
N LEU A 66 -28.94 -5.36 35.94
CA LEU A 66 -28.88 -4.89 34.54
C LEU A 66 -30.14 -5.17 33.69
N GLY A 67 -31.27 -5.49 34.31
CA GLY A 67 -32.55 -5.74 33.64
C GLY A 67 -32.60 -7.05 32.87
N THR A 68 -33.77 -7.32 32.28
CA THR A 68 -33.99 -8.48 31.39
C THR A 68 -34.80 -8.09 30.17
N ASP A 69 -34.75 -6.82 29.74
CA ASP A 69 -35.74 -6.33 28.79
C ASP A 69 -35.45 -6.81 27.35
N THR A 70 -36.44 -7.50 26.80
CA THR A 70 -36.51 -8.03 25.42
C THR A 70 -35.32 -8.82 24.81
N GLY A 71 -34.36 -9.30 25.59
CA GLY A 71 -33.73 -10.60 25.31
C GLY A 71 -32.26 -10.65 24.86
N VAL A 72 -31.49 -9.59 25.10
CA VAL A 72 -30.02 -9.65 25.13
C VAL A 72 -29.56 -9.31 26.56
N ASN A 73 -28.43 -9.84 27.00
CA ASN A 73 -27.79 -9.38 28.24
C ASN A 73 -27.37 -7.90 28.05
N ASN A 74 -27.50 -7.06 29.07
CA ASN A 74 -27.07 -5.65 28.98
C ASN A 74 -25.54 -5.47 29.14
N ILE A 75 -24.84 -6.57 29.49
CA ILE A 75 -23.40 -6.79 29.31
C ILE A 75 -23.13 -7.16 27.83
N ALA A 76 -21.94 -6.85 27.30
CA ALA A 76 -21.54 -7.11 25.91
C ALA A 76 -22.34 -6.36 24.83
N GLN A 77 -22.69 -5.11 25.12
CA GLN A 77 -23.26 -4.20 24.13
C GLN A 77 -22.15 -3.63 23.25
N ALA A 78 -22.49 -3.03 22.11
CA ALA A 78 -21.47 -2.42 21.26
C ALA A 78 -20.85 -1.21 21.97
N GLY A 79 -19.53 -1.26 22.19
CA GLY A 79 -18.74 -0.10 22.60
C GLY A 79 -18.43 0.84 21.42
N PRO A 80 -17.62 1.89 21.64
CA PRO A 80 -17.11 2.71 20.56
C PRO A 80 -16.24 1.84 19.64
N ARG A 81 -16.30 2.09 18.32
CA ARG A 81 -15.70 1.23 17.30
C ARG A 81 -15.45 2.00 16.00
N LEU A 82 -14.67 1.40 15.10
CA LEU A 82 -14.31 1.99 13.81
C LEU A 82 -15.52 2.52 13.02
N GLY A 83 -15.56 3.84 12.83
CA GLY A 83 -16.57 4.55 12.05
C GLY A 83 -17.80 5.03 12.83
N ASP A 84 -17.94 4.70 14.12
CA ASP A 84 -18.86 5.44 14.99
C ASP A 84 -18.35 6.89 15.17
N LEU A 85 -19.22 7.83 15.57
CA LEU A 85 -18.88 9.25 15.73
C LEU A 85 -18.70 9.63 17.20
N ALA A 86 -17.72 10.49 17.46
CA ALA A 86 -17.52 11.16 18.74
C ALA A 86 -17.10 12.62 18.55
N GLY A 87 -17.86 13.57 19.10
CA GLY A 87 -17.52 15.00 19.05
C GLY A 87 -17.35 15.57 17.62
N GLY A 88 -17.99 14.95 16.62
CA GLY A 88 -17.75 15.26 15.21
C GLY A 88 -16.44 14.71 14.63
N PHE A 89 -15.85 13.66 15.21
CA PHE A 89 -14.70 12.91 14.69
C PHE A 89 -15.08 11.44 14.48
N ALA A 90 -14.36 10.73 13.61
CA ALA A 90 -14.54 9.29 13.45
C ALA A 90 -13.77 8.55 14.55
N ILE A 91 -14.36 7.52 15.12
CA ILE A 91 -13.70 6.63 16.07
C ILE A 91 -12.86 5.61 15.31
N ASP A 92 -11.63 5.35 15.78
CA ASP A 92 -10.67 4.40 15.19
C ASP A 92 -9.83 3.66 16.28
N GLY A 93 -9.63 4.28 17.45
CA GLY A 93 -8.78 3.73 18.52
C GLY A 93 -9.36 2.56 19.33
N PHE A 94 -10.46 1.95 18.91
CA PHE A 94 -11.09 0.83 19.62
C PHE A 94 -11.18 -0.42 18.74
N GLY A 95 -11.12 -1.59 19.38
CA GLY A 95 -11.21 -2.86 18.66
C GLY A 95 -12.56 -3.03 17.97
N ALA A 96 -12.59 -3.73 16.82
CA ALA A 96 -13.85 -4.07 16.15
C ALA A 96 -14.81 -4.89 17.04
N ASP A 97 -14.26 -5.53 18.07
CA ASP A 97 -14.97 -6.29 19.09
C ASP A 97 -15.14 -5.55 20.42
N ASN A 98 -14.93 -4.22 20.52
CA ASN A 98 -15.11 -3.49 21.79
C ASN A 98 -16.51 -3.71 22.39
N LYS A 99 -16.60 -3.92 23.71
CA LYS A 99 -17.85 -4.18 24.41
C LYS A 99 -18.05 -3.26 25.62
N ALA A 100 -19.27 -2.75 25.71
CA ALA A 100 -19.71 -1.84 26.76
C ALA A 100 -20.87 -2.42 27.59
N VAL A 101 -21.26 -1.71 28.66
CA VAL A 101 -22.48 -1.98 29.42
C VAL A 101 -23.58 -0.98 29.07
N ARG A 102 -24.77 -1.47 28.70
CA ARG A 102 -25.95 -0.60 28.53
C ARG A 102 -26.79 -0.61 29.80
N LEU A 103 -27.05 0.58 30.31
CA LEU A 103 -27.82 0.85 31.52
C LEU A 103 -29.22 1.31 31.09
N SER A 104 -30.23 0.91 31.84
CA SER A 104 -31.62 1.24 31.51
C SER A 104 -32.48 1.33 32.76
N PRO A 105 -33.26 2.40 32.95
CA PRO A 105 -34.01 2.63 34.17
C PRO A 105 -35.01 1.50 34.42
N LEU A 106 -34.80 0.79 35.53
CA LEU A 106 -35.74 -0.17 36.07
C LEU A 106 -36.65 0.53 37.09
N THR A 107 -37.86 0.02 37.26
CA THR A 107 -38.74 0.49 38.34
C THR A 107 -38.23 -0.01 39.69
N ALA A 108 -37.97 0.91 40.62
CA ALA A 108 -37.53 0.63 41.99
C ALA A 108 -38.17 -0.62 42.62
N PRO A 109 -37.40 -1.47 43.35
CA PRO A 109 -36.15 -1.12 44.04
C PRO A 109 -34.85 -1.48 43.33
N ASP A 110 -34.91 -2.18 42.20
CA ASP A 110 -33.73 -2.73 41.53
C ASP A 110 -33.22 -1.71 40.50
N PHE A 111 -31.99 -1.21 40.62
CA PHE A 111 -31.37 -0.21 39.73
C PHE A 111 -30.04 -0.73 39.17
N PRO A 112 -29.73 -0.55 37.87
CA PRO A 112 -28.56 -1.14 37.22
C PRO A 112 -27.27 -0.34 37.46
N GLY A 113 -26.14 -1.05 37.56
CA GLY A 113 -24.82 -0.43 37.65
C GLY A 113 -23.71 -1.46 37.90
N VAL A 114 -22.48 -0.98 38.06
CA VAL A 114 -21.35 -1.77 38.57
C VAL A 114 -21.02 -1.28 39.99
N GLU A 115 -21.04 -2.19 40.98
CA GLU A 115 -20.74 -1.89 42.39
C GLU A 115 -19.39 -2.48 42.82
N VAL A 116 -18.53 -1.67 43.45
CA VAL A 116 -17.42 -2.15 44.29
C VAL A 116 -17.77 -1.84 45.75
N PRO A 117 -18.19 -2.84 46.55
CA PRO A 117 -18.75 -2.62 47.88
C PRO A 117 -17.68 -2.27 48.92
N TRP A 118 -18.07 -1.47 49.91
CA TRP A 118 -17.24 -1.18 51.07
C TRP A 118 -17.24 -2.35 52.09
N ASP A 119 -16.06 -2.91 52.38
CA ASP A 119 -15.94 -4.03 53.32
C ASP A 119 -15.87 -3.62 54.81
N THR A 120 -15.93 -4.63 55.69
CA THR A 120 -15.91 -4.42 57.15
C THR A 120 -14.55 -4.68 57.81
N GLU A 121 -13.51 -5.05 57.05
CA GLU A 121 -12.16 -5.34 57.58
C GLU A 121 -11.17 -4.18 57.36
N GLY A 122 -11.34 -3.37 56.31
CA GLY A 122 -10.72 -2.04 56.24
C GLY A 122 -10.41 -1.53 54.83
N ALA A 123 -11.17 -0.50 54.44
CA ALA A 123 -10.97 0.38 53.28
C ALA A 123 -11.12 -0.24 51.89
N ASN A 124 -12.20 0.17 51.19
CA ASN A 124 -12.23 0.16 49.73
C ASN A 124 -10.96 0.90 49.22
N PRO A 125 -10.10 0.30 48.37
CA PRO A 125 -8.88 0.95 47.87
C PRO A 125 -9.13 2.26 47.12
N LEU A 126 -10.34 2.50 46.58
CA LEU A 126 -10.76 3.75 45.93
C LEU A 126 -11.21 4.84 46.94
N ALA A 127 -10.96 4.64 48.23
CA ALA A 127 -11.18 5.60 49.31
C ALA A 127 -10.08 6.67 49.40
N LEU A 128 -9.85 7.35 48.28
CA LEU A 128 -8.83 8.37 48.12
C LEU A 128 -9.08 9.54 49.07
N ASP A 129 -8.04 10.00 49.75
CA ASP A 129 -8.08 11.19 50.61
C ASP A 129 -7.95 12.50 49.82
N GLY A 130 -7.76 12.43 48.50
CA GLY A 130 -7.63 13.56 47.59
C GLY A 130 -6.38 14.41 47.83
N SER A 131 -5.41 13.95 48.63
CA SER A 131 -4.19 14.72 48.94
C SER A 131 -3.21 14.82 47.76
N THR A 132 -3.23 13.82 46.89
CA THR A 132 -2.53 13.75 45.59
C THR A 132 -3.38 14.25 44.42
N GLY A 133 -4.70 14.25 44.58
CA GLY A 133 -5.70 14.65 43.59
C GLY A 133 -6.60 13.49 43.18
N LEU A 134 -7.28 13.64 42.04
CA LEU A 134 -8.16 12.61 41.45
C LEU A 134 -8.41 12.92 39.97
N THR A 135 -8.51 11.88 39.14
CA THR A 135 -9.19 11.95 37.82
C THR A 135 -10.20 10.82 37.69
N LEU A 136 -11.38 11.13 37.16
CA LEU A 136 -12.40 10.18 36.72
C LEU A 136 -12.61 10.39 35.22
N GLU A 137 -12.57 9.34 34.41
CA GLU A 137 -12.92 9.40 32.98
C GLU A 137 -13.78 8.21 32.55
N ALA A 138 -14.59 8.43 31.51
CA ALA A 138 -15.46 7.41 30.90
C ALA A 138 -15.82 7.78 29.47
N TRP A 139 -16.18 6.77 28.67
CA TRP A 139 -16.92 6.95 27.43
C TRP A 139 -18.41 6.69 27.65
N ILE A 140 -19.26 7.58 27.13
CA ILE A 140 -20.71 7.44 27.25
C ILE A 140 -21.40 7.60 25.88
N TYR A 141 -22.54 6.92 25.72
CA TYR A 141 -23.38 6.98 24.52
C TYR A 141 -24.85 7.05 24.90
N ARG A 142 -25.61 7.96 24.31
CA ARG A 142 -27.06 8.11 24.58
C ARG A 142 -27.89 7.76 23.35
N ASP A 143 -28.72 6.75 23.47
CA ASP A 143 -29.58 6.24 22.40
C ASP A 143 -31.03 6.77 22.45
N LEU A 144 -31.43 7.38 23.57
CA LEU A 144 -32.78 7.89 23.82
C LEU A 144 -32.81 9.42 24.09
N PRO A 145 -33.84 10.15 23.62
CA PRO A 145 -34.03 11.56 23.94
C PRO A 145 -34.34 11.79 25.42
N ILE A 146 -33.90 12.93 25.95
CA ILE A 146 -34.15 13.39 27.33
C ILE A 146 -35.64 13.26 27.72
N VAL A 147 -35.91 12.49 28.78
CA VAL A 147 -37.24 12.33 29.38
C VAL A 147 -37.33 13.22 30.63
N SER A 148 -37.30 14.54 30.42
CA SER A 148 -37.16 15.62 31.42
C SER A 148 -37.66 15.28 32.83
N GLY A 149 -36.74 15.20 33.80
CA GLY A 149 -36.99 14.60 35.11
C GLY A 149 -36.21 15.15 36.30
N SER A 150 -35.32 16.14 36.17
CA SER A 150 -34.52 16.70 37.28
C SER A 150 -33.71 15.65 38.06
N ASP A 151 -33.07 14.74 37.34
CA ASP A 151 -32.31 13.62 37.90
C ASP A 151 -30.81 13.74 37.54
N ASN A 152 -29.94 13.70 38.55
CA ASN A 152 -28.49 13.76 38.37
C ASN A 152 -27.96 12.34 38.08
N GLU A 153 -27.97 11.95 36.81
CA GLU A 153 -27.56 10.64 36.31
C GLU A 153 -26.06 10.35 36.59
N GLY A 154 -25.76 9.47 37.56
CA GLY A 154 -24.38 9.16 37.95
C GLY A 154 -23.62 8.36 36.88
N ILE A 155 -22.45 8.86 36.45
CA ILE A 155 -21.55 8.17 35.51
C ILE A 155 -20.49 7.40 36.29
N VAL A 156 -19.77 8.09 37.20
CA VAL A 156 -18.81 7.49 38.14
C VAL A 156 -18.94 8.16 39.51
N ALA A 157 -19.22 7.38 40.54
CA ALA A 157 -19.51 7.91 41.89
C ALA A 157 -18.89 7.09 43.01
N ARG A 158 -18.63 7.74 44.15
CA ARG A 158 -18.37 7.08 45.43
C ARG A 158 -19.28 7.66 46.51
N TYR A 159 -20.30 6.89 46.88
CA TYR A 159 -21.51 7.38 47.53
C TYR A 159 -22.24 6.25 48.28
N GLN A 160 -22.76 6.54 49.48
CA GLN A 160 -23.71 5.67 50.19
C GLN A 160 -24.76 6.51 50.98
N ASP A 161 -26.01 6.02 51.02
CA ASP A 161 -27.17 6.71 51.61
C ASP A 161 -27.42 6.38 53.10
N ASP A 162 -28.06 7.31 53.81
CA ASP A 162 -28.33 7.34 55.27
C ASP A 162 -28.95 6.03 55.80
N THR A 163 -29.76 5.35 54.99
CA THR A 163 -30.50 4.15 55.43
C THR A 163 -29.67 2.86 55.49
N ALA A 164 -28.47 2.83 54.90
CA ALA A 164 -27.56 1.68 54.90
C ALA A 164 -26.35 1.84 55.86
N SER A 165 -25.95 3.08 56.15
CA SER A 165 -24.81 3.39 57.03
C SER A 165 -25.07 2.95 58.48
N PRO A 166 -24.13 2.25 59.16
CA PRO A 166 -24.28 1.84 60.56
C PRO A 166 -24.51 2.99 61.55
N ASP A 167 -24.09 4.20 61.20
CA ASP A 167 -24.12 5.39 62.06
C ASP A 167 -25.21 6.42 61.68
N GLY A 168 -25.95 6.21 60.58
CA GLY A 168 -27.02 7.13 60.13
C GLY A 168 -26.49 8.51 59.72
N ALA A 169 -25.48 8.52 58.86
CA ALA A 169 -24.88 9.70 58.27
C ALA A 169 -24.61 9.46 56.78
N GLU A 170 -24.86 10.48 55.96
CA GLU A 170 -24.56 10.47 54.52
C GLU A 170 -23.05 10.31 54.29
N ALA A 171 -22.68 9.47 53.33
CA ALA A 171 -21.29 9.11 53.07
C ALA A 171 -20.96 9.29 51.58
N ARG A 172 -20.69 10.54 51.19
CA ARG A 172 -20.44 10.96 49.81
C ARG A 172 -18.99 11.44 49.69
N ALA A 173 -18.28 11.03 48.64
CA ALA A 173 -16.89 11.44 48.41
C ALA A 173 -16.73 12.21 47.09
N TYR A 174 -17.15 11.61 45.97
CA TYR A 174 -17.10 12.21 44.64
C TYR A 174 -18.22 11.67 43.73
N ASN A 175 -18.64 12.45 42.73
CA ASN A 175 -19.64 12.06 41.73
C ASN A 175 -19.45 12.86 40.43
N LEU A 176 -19.13 12.19 39.33
CA LEU A 176 -19.24 12.71 37.96
C LEU A 176 -20.59 12.28 37.40
N TYR A 177 -21.43 13.24 37.02
CA TYR A 177 -22.82 13.00 36.62
C TYR A 177 -23.21 13.78 35.36
N TYR A 178 -24.19 13.24 34.63
CA TYR A 178 -24.94 13.92 33.59
C TYR A 178 -26.20 14.56 34.21
N ASP A 179 -26.62 15.72 33.70
CA ASP A 179 -27.76 16.50 34.16
C ASP A 179 -28.77 16.65 33.00
N ASP A 180 -29.94 16.02 33.16
CA ASP A 180 -30.96 15.89 32.11
C ASP A 180 -31.76 17.20 31.90
N ASP A 181 -31.88 18.04 32.93
CA ASP A 181 -32.61 19.31 32.87
C ASP A 181 -31.87 20.37 32.03
N ILE A 182 -30.54 20.25 31.88
CA ILE A 182 -29.70 21.21 31.14
C ILE A 182 -28.88 20.61 29.98
N ASN A 183 -28.98 19.30 29.72
CA ASN A 183 -28.16 18.57 28.76
C ASN A 183 -26.63 18.75 28.95
N GLY A 184 -26.14 18.52 30.18
CA GLY A 184 -24.79 18.91 30.58
C GLY A 184 -24.09 17.96 31.55
N PHE A 185 -22.85 18.29 31.91
CA PHE A 185 -22.02 17.51 32.84
C PHE A 185 -21.71 18.29 34.12
N GLY A 186 -21.82 17.62 35.27
CA GLY A 186 -21.47 18.18 36.58
C GLY A 186 -20.52 17.29 37.38
N PHE A 187 -19.84 17.88 38.36
CA PHE A 187 -18.86 17.17 39.19
C PHE A 187 -18.98 17.62 40.65
N ALA A 188 -19.25 16.68 41.56
CA ALA A 188 -19.38 16.93 42.99
C ALA A 188 -18.28 16.23 43.79
N ILE A 189 -17.81 16.87 44.86
CA ILE A 189 -16.87 16.34 45.85
C ILE A 189 -17.33 16.71 47.28
N SER A 190 -16.83 16.00 48.29
CA SER A 190 -17.07 16.32 49.71
C SER A 190 -15.89 15.96 50.61
N ASP A 191 -15.69 16.76 51.66
CA ASP A 191 -14.76 16.50 52.77
C ASP A 191 -15.46 16.02 54.05
N ASP A 192 -16.77 16.25 54.20
CA ASP A 192 -17.56 15.94 55.41
C ASP A 192 -18.58 14.80 55.25
N GLY A 193 -18.74 14.26 54.03
CA GLY A 193 -19.69 13.22 53.68
C GLY A 193 -20.96 13.75 53.00
N ASN A 194 -21.13 15.07 52.88
CA ASN A 194 -22.27 15.73 52.26
C ASN A 194 -21.87 16.61 51.06
N PHE A 195 -22.70 16.62 50.01
CA PHE A 195 -22.56 17.50 48.86
C PHE A 195 -23.27 18.84 49.11
N ASP A 196 -22.67 19.73 49.93
CA ASP A 196 -23.15 21.12 50.02
C ASP A 196 -22.70 21.95 48.81
N SER A 197 -23.70 22.48 48.09
CA SER A 197 -23.60 23.53 47.07
C SER A 197 -22.59 24.65 47.39
N ALA A 198 -22.39 25.00 48.66
CA ALA A 198 -21.53 26.08 49.07
C ALA A 198 -20.02 25.81 48.93
N ASN A 199 -19.56 24.55 48.98
CA ASN A 199 -18.13 24.20 49.01
C ASN A 199 -17.72 22.97 48.17
N GLY A 200 -18.65 22.14 47.67
CA GLY A 200 -18.32 20.84 47.07
C GLY A 200 -18.80 20.56 45.63
N VAL A 201 -19.80 21.28 45.11
CA VAL A 201 -20.48 20.89 43.86
C VAL A 201 -20.17 21.85 42.71
N LEU A 202 -19.40 21.44 41.71
CA LEU A 202 -19.32 22.16 40.43
C LEU A 202 -20.61 21.87 39.67
N GLU A 203 -21.52 22.86 39.70
CA GLU A 203 -22.82 22.81 39.03
C GLU A 203 -22.65 22.43 37.56
N ALA A 204 -23.59 21.64 37.04
CA ALA A 204 -23.49 21.12 35.70
C ALA A 204 -23.48 22.24 34.66
N VAL A 205 -22.73 22.03 33.58
CA VAL A 205 -22.59 22.99 32.48
C VAL A 205 -23.20 22.41 31.21
N ASP A 206 -24.10 23.18 30.61
CA ASP A 206 -24.70 22.95 29.29
C ASP A 206 -23.60 22.69 28.24
N TYR A 207 -23.63 21.49 27.66
CA TYR A 207 -22.70 21.02 26.64
C TYR A 207 -23.42 20.56 25.36
N ASP A 208 -24.76 20.53 25.38
CA ASP A 208 -25.62 19.90 24.38
C ASP A 208 -25.15 18.50 23.96
N VAL A 209 -25.12 17.55 24.92
CA VAL A 209 -24.70 16.16 24.68
C VAL A 209 -25.49 15.56 23.49
N PRO A 210 -24.81 15.14 22.40
CA PRO A 210 -25.47 14.61 21.21
C PRO A 210 -26.14 13.25 21.48
N LEU A 211 -27.22 12.98 20.73
CA LEU A 211 -27.82 11.65 20.67
C LEU A 211 -27.15 10.83 19.57
N GLN A 212 -26.99 9.53 19.82
CA GLN A 212 -26.41 8.54 18.91
C GLN A 212 -24.94 8.76 18.54
N GLU A 213 -24.23 9.59 19.30
CA GLU A 213 -22.77 9.76 19.24
C GLU A 213 -22.14 9.40 20.59
N TRP A 214 -20.88 8.99 20.56
CA TRP A 214 -20.06 8.76 21.75
C TRP A 214 -19.49 10.08 22.27
N VAL A 215 -19.38 10.20 23.59
CA VAL A 215 -18.74 11.35 24.26
C VAL A 215 -17.74 10.85 25.28
N HIS A 216 -16.49 11.29 25.13
CA HIS A 216 -15.47 11.13 26.17
C HIS A 216 -15.70 12.20 27.24
N VAL A 217 -15.87 11.82 28.50
CA VAL A 217 -16.06 12.76 29.60
C VAL A 217 -15.05 12.48 30.71
N ALA A 218 -14.38 13.53 31.19
CA ALA A 218 -13.39 13.43 32.26
C ALA A 218 -13.54 14.57 33.28
N ALA A 219 -13.28 14.28 34.55
CA ALA A 219 -13.29 15.25 35.64
C ALA A 219 -12.03 15.13 36.49
N THR A 220 -11.37 16.26 36.77
CA THR A 220 -10.12 16.31 37.54
C THR A 220 -10.26 17.13 38.82
N LEU A 221 -9.52 16.73 39.85
CA LEU A 221 -9.36 17.45 41.10
C LEU A 221 -7.87 17.68 41.39
N GLU A 222 -7.42 18.93 41.31
CA GLU A 222 -6.02 19.32 41.50
C GLU A 222 -5.81 20.08 42.84
N PRO A 223 -5.13 19.51 43.85
CA PRO A 223 -4.89 20.18 45.13
C PRO A 223 -3.90 21.35 45.03
N MET A 224 -4.33 22.57 45.39
CA MET A 224 -3.55 23.81 45.23
C MET A 224 -2.70 24.18 46.47
N GLY A 225 -2.40 23.21 47.35
CA GLY A 225 -1.50 23.36 48.51
C GLY A 225 -1.91 24.37 49.59
N THR A 226 -3.09 25.00 49.47
CA THR A 226 -3.54 26.14 50.31
C THR A 226 -4.86 25.89 51.05
N GLY A 227 -5.34 24.64 51.09
CA GLY A 227 -6.70 24.33 51.55
C GLY A 227 -7.76 24.63 50.47
N SER A 228 -7.37 24.52 49.21
CA SER A 228 -8.24 24.64 48.04
C SER A 228 -7.80 23.65 46.97
N ALA A 229 -8.73 23.22 46.15
CA ALA A 229 -8.49 22.39 44.97
C ALA A 229 -9.16 23.02 43.74
N ASN A 230 -8.61 22.77 42.56
CA ASN A 230 -9.24 23.13 41.30
C ASN A 230 -10.02 21.93 40.76
N MET A 231 -11.31 22.13 40.52
CA MET A 231 -12.20 21.16 39.86
C MET A 231 -12.30 21.53 38.39
N SER A 232 -12.16 20.57 37.49
CA SER A 232 -12.37 20.76 36.04
C SER A 232 -13.22 19.65 35.47
N ILE A 233 -14.01 19.95 34.44
CA ILE A 233 -14.74 18.98 33.62
C ILE A 233 -14.30 19.18 32.17
N TYR A 234 -14.02 18.08 31.49
CA TYR A 234 -13.65 17.99 30.09
C TYR A 234 -14.66 17.11 29.36
N ALA A 235 -14.99 17.48 28.14
CA ALA A 235 -15.77 16.64 27.23
C ALA A 235 -15.14 16.68 25.84
N ASN A 236 -14.95 15.50 25.24
CA ASN A 236 -14.23 15.30 23.97
C ASN A 236 -12.87 16.01 23.96
N GLY A 237 -12.06 15.75 25.00
CA GLY A 237 -10.73 16.35 25.23
C GLY A 237 -10.72 17.84 25.63
N ASN A 238 -11.84 18.54 25.49
CA ASN A 238 -11.93 19.99 25.65
C ASN A 238 -12.44 20.40 27.04
N LEU A 239 -11.83 21.42 27.64
CA LEU A 239 -12.25 21.96 28.95
C LEU A 239 -13.60 22.68 28.83
N VAL A 240 -14.66 22.12 29.44
CA VAL A 240 -16.02 22.70 29.41
C VAL A 240 -16.35 23.50 30.67
N ALA A 241 -15.82 23.09 31.83
CA ALA A 241 -16.06 23.76 33.11
C ALA A 241 -14.80 23.74 33.99
N ASN A 242 -14.60 24.79 34.79
CA ASN A 242 -13.65 24.74 35.91
C ASN A 242 -14.08 25.63 37.07
N ARG A 243 -13.62 25.30 38.28
CA ARG A 243 -13.82 26.10 39.49
C ARG A 243 -12.83 25.73 40.59
N THR A 244 -12.19 26.73 41.20
CA THR A 244 -11.47 26.57 42.46
C THR A 244 -12.44 26.52 43.64
N THR A 245 -12.32 25.50 44.50
CA THR A 245 -13.15 25.31 45.70
C THR A 245 -12.30 25.09 46.95
N PRO A 246 -12.76 25.44 48.18
CA PRO A 246 -12.10 25.04 49.41
C PRO A 246 -12.13 23.51 49.56
N LEU A 247 -10.99 22.88 49.80
CA LEU A 247 -10.88 21.45 50.08
C LEU A 247 -9.60 21.19 50.89
N THR A 248 -9.68 20.31 51.89
CA THR A 248 -8.51 19.90 52.68
C THR A 248 -8.15 18.41 52.52
N SER A 249 -9.16 17.56 52.38
CA SER A 249 -9.08 16.15 51.99
C SER A 249 -10.47 15.70 51.52
N LEU A 250 -10.57 14.67 50.69
CA LEU A 250 -11.85 14.02 50.38
C LEU A 250 -12.33 13.14 51.55
N TYR A 251 -13.63 12.87 51.59
CA TYR A 251 -14.25 11.99 52.59
C TYR A 251 -13.87 10.52 52.39
N THR A 252 -13.16 9.93 53.35
CA THR A 252 -12.68 8.53 53.31
C THR A 252 -13.51 7.56 54.15
N GLY A 253 -14.67 7.99 54.68
CA GLY A 253 -15.60 7.11 55.41
C GLY A 253 -16.28 6.06 54.52
N ALA A 254 -17.09 5.20 55.13
CA ALA A 254 -17.67 4.03 54.46
C ALA A 254 -18.62 4.41 53.32
N ALA A 255 -18.22 4.11 52.09
CA ALA A 255 -19.00 4.38 50.88
C ALA A 255 -18.56 3.44 49.74
N ASP A 256 -19.53 2.92 49.02
CA ASP A 256 -19.33 2.05 47.84
C ASP A 256 -18.93 2.89 46.62
N PHE A 257 -18.25 2.26 45.67
CA PHE A 257 -17.93 2.87 44.37
C PHE A 257 -18.87 2.30 43.30
N TRP A 258 -19.34 3.18 42.42
CA TRP A 258 -20.38 2.91 41.42
C TRP A 258 -19.98 3.43 40.03
N ILE A 259 -20.27 2.61 39.02
CA ILE A 259 -20.33 3.03 37.62
C ILE A 259 -21.80 2.99 37.18
N GLY A 260 -22.26 4.07 36.55
CA GLY A 260 -23.61 4.16 35.98
C GLY A 260 -24.74 4.48 36.96
N GLN A 261 -24.43 4.64 38.25
CA GLN A 261 -25.41 4.85 39.30
C GLN A 261 -24.84 5.74 40.40
N GLN A 262 -25.70 6.50 41.10
CA GLN A 262 -25.31 7.26 42.28
C GLN A 262 -25.64 6.57 43.63
N PHE A 263 -26.82 5.94 43.78
CA PHE A 263 -27.21 5.20 45.01
C PHE A 263 -28.48 4.34 44.86
N THR A 264 -28.81 3.55 45.88
CA THR A 264 -29.74 2.39 45.80
C THR A 264 -31.14 2.58 46.40
N THR A 265 -31.60 3.80 46.70
CA THR A 265 -32.88 4.01 47.41
C THR A 265 -33.80 5.09 46.80
N ALA A 266 -34.96 4.65 46.30
CA ALA A 266 -36.16 5.42 45.95
C ALA A 266 -36.12 6.46 44.80
N ASN A 267 -34.98 7.04 44.45
CA ASN A 267 -34.84 8.00 43.34
C ASN A 267 -34.00 7.38 42.19
N ASN A 268 -34.28 7.75 40.94
CA ASN A 268 -33.75 7.09 39.74
C ASN A 268 -32.51 7.78 39.17
N TRP A 269 -31.45 7.97 39.97
CA TRP A 269 -30.21 8.65 39.55
C TRP A 269 -29.21 7.66 38.93
N THR A 270 -29.69 6.98 37.89
CA THR A 270 -28.97 5.99 37.08
C THR A 270 -28.77 6.57 35.69
N PHE A 271 -27.58 6.43 35.10
CA PHE A 271 -27.34 6.86 33.73
C PHE A 271 -28.18 6.06 32.73
N GLU A 272 -28.96 6.75 31.89
CA GLU A 272 -29.72 6.13 30.80
C GLU A 272 -28.92 6.24 29.49
N GLY A 273 -28.22 5.14 29.17
CA GLY A 273 -27.37 5.03 27.99
C GLY A 273 -26.39 3.87 28.11
N THR A 274 -25.34 3.89 27.31
CA THR A 274 -24.24 2.93 27.35
C THR A 274 -23.00 3.59 27.92
N ILE A 275 -22.28 2.91 28.83
CA ILE A 275 -21.01 3.36 29.41
C ILE A 275 -19.93 2.36 29.03
N ASP A 276 -18.76 2.87 28.67
CA ASP A 276 -17.57 2.10 28.35
C ASP A 276 -16.30 2.73 28.94
N GLU A 277 -15.23 1.93 29.02
CA GLU A 277 -13.84 2.38 29.20
C GLU A 277 -13.65 3.39 30.36
N VAL A 278 -14.01 2.97 31.57
CA VAL A 278 -14.05 3.82 32.78
C VAL A 278 -12.75 3.73 33.56
N ALA A 279 -12.02 4.84 33.71
CA ALA A 279 -10.75 4.87 34.45
C ALA A 279 -10.74 5.88 35.62
N VAL A 280 -9.96 5.53 36.64
CA VAL A 280 -9.79 6.27 37.90
C VAL A 280 -8.30 6.38 38.22
N TYR A 281 -7.87 7.59 38.55
CA TYR A 281 -6.47 7.92 38.89
C TYR A 281 -6.43 8.63 40.25
N ASP A 282 -5.43 8.32 41.09
CA ASP A 282 -5.19 9.01 42.37
C ASP A 282 -4.46 10.36 42.22
N TYR A 283 -4.36 10.86 40.98
CA TYR A 283 -3.74 12.14 40.64
C TYR A 283 -4.52 12.86 39.51
N PRO A 284 -4.35 14.18 39.35
CA PRO A 284 -5.01 14.93 38.27
C PRO A 284 -4.23 14.76 36.96
N LEU A 285 -4.87 14.18 35.94
CA LEU A 285 -4.37 14.22 34.57
C LEU A 285 -4.34 15.67 34.08
N THR A 286 -3.39 15.98 33.20
CA THR A 286 -3.33 17.30 32.58
C THR A 286 -4.38 17.41 31.47
N ALA A 287 -4.80 18.64 31.16
CA ALA A 287 -5.67 18.91 30.00
C ALA A 287 -5.11 18.35 28.68
N THR A 288 -3.78 18.27 28.57
CA THR A 288 -3.11 17.67 27.41
C THR A 288 -3.26 16.15 27.39
N ARG A 289 -3.06 15.44 28.52
CA ARG A 289 -3.29 13.98 28.58
C ARG A 289 -4.74 13.60 28.31
N ILE A 290 -5.70 14.36 28.85
CA ILE A 290 -7.14 14.13 28.60
C ILE A 290 -7.52 14.36 27.12
N LEU A 291 -6.85 15.31 26.45
CA LEU A 291 -6.99 15.50 25.01
C LEU A 291 -6.32 14.34 24.24
N GLU A 292 -5.13 13.90 24.63
CA GLU A 292 -4.41 12.77 24.02
C GLU A 292 -5.20 11.46 24.17
N HIS A 293 -5.89 11.20 25.29
CA HIS A 293 -6.82 10.08 25.43
C HIS A 293 -7.97 10.16 24.42
N TYR A 294 -8.56 11.35 24.24
CA TYR A 294 -9.62 11.55 23.24
C TYR A 294 -9.11 11.43 21.78
N GLU A 295 -7.94 11.98 21.48
CA GLU A 295 -7.30 11.93 20.16
C GLU A 295 -6.74 10.53 19.82
N ALA A 296 -6.47 9.67 20.81
CA ALA A 296 -6.13 8.27 20.57
C ALA A 296 -7.35 7.44 20.15
N ALA A 297 -8.53 7.75 20.68
CA ALA A 297 -9.79 7.15 20.24
C ALA A 297 -10.26 7.65 18.87
N THR A 298 -9.94 8.89 18.50
CA THR A 298 -10.62 9.62 17.41
C THR A 298 -9.68 10.15 16.33
N THR A 299 -10.14 10.14 15.09
CA THR A 299 -9.39 10.60 13.92
C THR A 299 -10.18 11.64 13.14
N ASN A 300 -9.46 12.51 12.40
CA ASN A 300 -10.08 13.52 11.54
C ASN A 300 -11.15 12.88 10.65
N ILE A 301 -12.34 13.48 10.57
CA ILE A 301 -13.44 12.96 9.76
C ILE A 301 -12.93 12.61 8.36
N PRO A 302 -13.06 11.36 7.89
CA PRO A 302 -12.81 11.03 6.50
C PRO A 302 -13.71 11.91 5.63
N THR A 303 -13.13 12.75 4.77
CA THR A 303 -13.91 13.51 3.78
C THR A 303 -14.14 12.72 2.51
N SER A 304 -13.77 11.43 2.47
CA SER A 304 -13.90 10.55 1.32
C SER A 304 -14.38 9.17 1.75
N PHE A 305 -15.52 8.72 1.22
CA PHE A 305 -16.16 7.45 1.55
C PHE A 305 -16.16 6.53 0.34
N SER A 306 -15.56 5.36 0.47
CA SER A 306 -15.45 4.39 -0.63
C SER A 306 -16.59 3.38 -0.60
N TRP A 307 -17.13 3.06 -1.78
CA TRP A 307 -18.05 1.95 -1.95
C TRP A 307 -17.29 0.63 -1.77
N ASN A 308 -17.69 -0.20 -0.80
CA ASN A 308 -16.89 -1.32 -0.29
C ASN A 308 -17.46 -2.71 -0.61
N VAL A 309 -18.50 -2.81 -1.46
CA VAL A 309 -19.15 -4.09 -1.81
C VAL A 309 -19.12 -4.39 -3.31
N ASP A 310 -18.71 -5.62 -3.68
CA ASP A 310 -18.82 -6.14 -5.05
C ASP A 310 -20.26 -6.60 -5.37
N SER A 311 -21.21 -5.69 -5.20
CA SER A 311 -22.62 -5.93 -5.49
C SER A 311 -23.35 -4.62 -5.77
N SER A 312 -24.46 -4.70 -6.51
CA SER A 312 -25.39 -3.58 -6.63
C SER A 312 -26.09 -3.33 -5.30
N GLY A 313 -26.24 -2.07 -4.88
CA GLY A 313 -26.74 -1.73 -3.55
C GLY A 313 -27.34 -0.34 -3.47
N ASP A 314 -27.97 -0.08 -2.32
CA ASP A 314 -28.55 1.21 -1.95
C ASP A 314 -27.44 2.15 -1.45
N TRP A 315 -27.44 3.41 -1.90
CA TRP A 315 -26.55 4.46 -1.40
C TRP A 315 -26.75 4.70 0.10
N ASN A 316 -27.99 4.60 0.60
CA ASN A 316 -28.34 4.91 1.99
C ASN A 316 -28.10 3.73 2.96
N ALA A 317 -27.54 2.62 2.49
CA ALA A 317 -27.11 1.53 3.36
C ALA A 317 -25.66 1.75 3.82
N SER A 318 -25.49 2.14 5.08
CA SER A 318 -24.20 2.38 5.75
C SER A 318 -23.15 1.30 5.47
N GLY A 319 -23.51 0.02 5.59
CA GLY A 319 -22.61 -1.12 5.38
C GLY A 319 -22.10 -1.30 3.93
N ASN A 320 -22.57 -0.51 2.97
CA ASN A 320 -22.01 -0.47 1.61
C ASN A 320 -20.80 0.48 1.49
N TRP A 321 -20.54 1.31 2.50
CA TRP A 321 -19.49 2.33 2.50
C TRP A 321 -18.40 2.05 3.53
N SER A 322 -17.18 2.56 3.26
CA SER A 322 -16.11 2.64 4.25
C SER A 322 -16.56 3.36 5.52
N PHE A 323 -16.04 2.95 6.67
CA PHE A 323 -16.39 3.50 7.98
C PHE A 323 -17.88 3.37 8.35
N ASN A 324 -18.63 2.47 7.69
CA ASN A 324 -20.08 2.30 7.85
C ASN A 324 -20.87 3.62 7.79
N THR A 325 -20.39 4.60 7.01
CA THR A 325 -20.92 5.96 7.00
C THR A 325 -21.36 6.33 5.59
N VAL A 326 -22.61 6.76 5.44
CA VAL A 326 -23.17 7.18 4.15
C VAL A 326 -22.69 8.61 3.82
N PRO A 327 -22.04 8.85 2.67
CA PRO A 327 -21.70 10.20 2.24
C PRO A 327 -22.99 10.96 1.85
N ASN A 328 -23.33 12.00 2.60
CA ASN A 328 -24.49 12.87 2.38
C ASN A 328 -24.33 14.27 3.03
N ASN A 329 -23.16 14.91 2.85
CA ASN A 329 -22.99 16.34 3.15
C ASN A 329 -22.03 17.06 2.18
N ASN A 330 -22.07 18.40 2.19
CA ASN A 330 -21.32 19.30 1.29
C ASN A 330 -19.80 19.44 1.58
N GLN A 331 -19.24 18.57 2.42
CA GLN A 331 -17.80 18.41 2.66
C GLN A 331 -17.29 17.02 2.22
N GLN A 332 -18.21 16.07 1.98
CA GLN A 332 -17.89 14.66 1.73
C GLN A 332 -17.78 14.35 0.23
N VAL A 333 -16.85 13.46 -0.11
CA VAL A 333 -16.63 12.91 -1.45
C VAL A 333 -17.05 11.44 -1.44
N ALA A 334 -17.88 11.05 -2.40
CA ALA A 334 -18.22 9.65 -2.63
C ALA A 334 -17.25 9.01 -3.64
N VAL A 335 -16.68 7.85 -3.32
CA VAL A 335 -15.67 7.17 -4.13
C VAL A 335 -16.16 5.78 -4.56
N LEU A 336 -16.59 5.67 -5.82
CA LEU A 336 -16.97 4.43 -6.47
C LEU A 336 -15.72 3.81 -7.12
N GLY A 337 -14.90 3.14 -6.31
CA GLY A 337 -13.56 2.67 -6.69
C GLY A 337 -13.48 1.24 -7.24
N ASN A 338 -12.33 0.59 -7.05
CA ASN A 338 -11.99 -0.73 -7.59
C ASN A 338 -12.77 -1.92 -6.99
N SER A 339 -13.76 -1.68 -6.13
CA SER A 339 -14.49 -2.69 -5.35
C SER A 339 -15.43 -3.60 -6.15
N ILE A 340 -15.67 -3.34 -7.44
CA ILE A 340 -16.56 -4.13 -8.29
C ILE A 340 -15.79 -4.91 -9.36
N SER A 341 -16.10 -6.20 -9.52
CA SER A 341 -15.43 -7.10 -10.48
C SER A 341 -16.17 -7.24 -11.82
N GLU A 342 -17.43 -6.80 -11.89
CA GLU A 342 -18.28 -6.71 -13.07
C GLU A 342 -19.22 -5.49 -12.93
N PRO A 343 -19.94 -5.03 -13.98
CA PRO A 343 -20.82 -3.86 -13.89
C PRO A 343 -21.86 -3.91 -12.76
N ARG A 344 -21.97 -2.83 -11.97
CA ARG A 344 -22.87 -2.71 -10.82
C ARG A 344 -23.77 -1.47 -10.89
N VAL A 345 -24.87 -1.53 -10.15
CA VAL A 345 -25.80 -0.41 -9.95
C VAL A 345 -25.73 0.05 -8.50
N VAL A 346 -25.35 1.30 -8.30
CA VAL A 346 -25.54 2.00 -7.02
C VAL A 346 -26.82 2.82 -7.17
N PHE A 347 -27.81 2.62 -6.30
CA PHE A 347 -29.08 3.34 -6.43
C PHE A 347 -29.39 4.22 -5.22
N THR A 348 -30.00 5.38 -5.47
CA THR A 348 -30.62 6.21 -4.43
C THR A 348 -32.05 6.59 -4.84
N ASN A 349 -32.97 6.57 -3.87
CA ASN A 349 -34.33 7.10 -4.05
C ASN A 349 -34.56 8.37 -3.22
N ASP A 350 -33.55 8.81 -2.47
CA ASP A 350 -33.54 10.02 -1.67
C ASP A 350 -32.53 11.02 -2.27
N ASP A 351 -32.70 12.31 -1.96
CA ASP A 351 -31.77 13.36 -2.39
C ASP A 351 -30.47 13.29 -1.58
N ILE A 352 -29.34 13.19 -2.28
CA ILE A 352 -28.00 13.08 -1.70
C ILE A 352 -27.23 14.38 -1.98
N THR A 353 -26.60 14.96 -0.96
CA THR A 353 -25.68 16.11 -1.11
C THR A 353 -24.24 15.65 -0.92
N ILE A 354 -23.32 15.96 -1.84
CA ILE A 354 -21.88 15.67 -1.72
C ILE A 354 -21.03 16.82 -2.27
N LYS A 355 -19.81 17.02 -1.72
CA LYS A 355 -18.78 17.90 -2.30
C LYS A 355 -18.30 17.38 -3.66
N GLY A 356 -18.21 16.05 -3.81
CA GLY A 356 -17.76 15.47 -5.07
C GLY A 356 -17.97 13.98 -5.21
N LEU A 357 -17.78 13.50 -6.43
CA LEU A 357 -17.98 12.12 -6.83
C LEU A 357 -16.76 11.64 -7.62
N THR A 358 -16.08 10.61 -7.14
CA THR A 358 -14.99 9.95 -7.87
C THR A 358 -15.47 8.57 -8.30
N ILE A 359 -15.38 8.24 -9.58
CA ILE A 359 -15.71 6.92 -10.12
C ILE A 359 -14.47 6.38 -10.82
N SER A 360 -13.87 5.31 -10.32
CA SER A 360 -12.59 4.82 -10.84
C SER A 360 -12.56 3.30 -10.83
N ASN A 361 -12.96 2.71 -11.96
CA ASN A 361 -12.97 1.25 -12.17
C ASN A 361 -13.02 0.92 -13.68
N GLY A 362 -12.35 -0.16 -14.10
CA GLY A 362 -12.48 -0.69 -15.46
C GLY A 362 -13.89 -1.23 -15.79
N ASN A 363 -14.67 -1.59 -14.77
CA ASN A 363 -16.06 -2.02 -14.86
C ASN A 363 -17.02 -0.83 -14.65
N GLN A 364 -18.17 -0.86 -15.32
CA GLN A 364 -19.17 0.20 -15.25
C GLN A 364 -19.88 0.26 -13.90
N TYR A 365 -19.76 1.39 -13.19
CA TYR A 365 -20.80 1.84 -12.28
C TYR A 365 -21.94 2.53 -13.05
N MET A 366 -23.17 2.19 -12.69
CA MET A 366 -24.37 2.94 -13.05
C MET A 366 -25.02 3.50 -11.78
N LEU A 367 -25.09 4.82 -11.65
CA LEU A 367 -25.83 5.50 -10.60
C LEU A 367 -27.27 5.67 -11.04
N ALA A 368 -28.25 5.15 -10.29
CA ALA A 368 -29.65 5.11 -10.72
C ALA A 368 -30.65 5.32 -9.57
N GLY A 369 -31.95 5.39 -9.88
CA GLY A 369 -33.03 5.49 -8.89
C GLY A 369 -33.92 6.72 -9.13
N THR A 370 -34.67 7.13 -8.11
CA THR A 370 -35.59 8.28 -8.20
C THR A 370 -35.20 9.50 -7.38
N GLY A 371 -34.06 9.45 -6.69
CA GLY A 371 -33.48 10.60 -5.99
C GLY A 371 -32.52 11.39 -6.89
N SER A 372 -32.06 12.54 -6.40
CA SER A 372 -31.03 13.36 -7.05
C SER A 372 -29.67 13.27 -6.35
N ILE A 373 -28.60 13.64 -7.05
CA ILE A 373 -27.31 13.97 -6.46
C ILE A 373 -27.07 15.47 -6.61
N THR A 374 -26.97 16.17 -5.49
CA THR A 374 -26.63 17.58 -5.39
C THR A 374 -25.13 17.74 -5.13
N LEU A 375 -24.45 18.42 -6.05
CA LEU A 375 -23.05 18.83 -5.93
C LEU A 375 -22.99 20.21 -5.26
N SER A 376 -22.55 20.23 -4.00
CA SER A 376 -22.48 21.43 -3.15
C SER A 376 -21.18 21.44 -2.36
N ALA A 377 -20.46 22.57 -2.32
CA ALA A 377 -19.19 22.71 -1.64
C ALA A 377 -19.16 23.96 -0.73
N ASP A 378 -18.73 23.81 0.53
CA ASP A 378 -18.52 24.95 1.45
C ASP A 378 -17.46 25.96 0.95
N SER A 379 -16.50 25.46 0.18
CA SER A 379 -15.43 26.25 -0.45
C SER A 379 -14.85 25.51 -1.66
N GLU A 380 -14.32 26.29 -2.61
CA GLU A 380 -13.89 25.82 -3.94
C GLU A 380 -15.07 25.35 -4.81
N ASN A 381 -14.77 24.75 -5.96
CA ASN A 381 -15.77 24.14 -6.83
C ASN A 381 -16.08 22.72 -6.31
N ALA A 382 -17.31 22.25 -6.54
CA ALA A 382 -17.64 20.83 -6.43
C ALA A 382 -16.94 20.05 -7.57
N GLN A 383 -16.72 18.74 -7.42
CA GLN A 383 -15.89 17.98 -8.37
C GLN A 383 -16.50 16.63 -8.75
N VAL A 384 -16.43 16.27 -10.03
CA VAL A 384 -16.64 14.89 -10.48
C VAL A 384 -15.44 14.40 -11.29
N THR A 385 -14.87 13.27 -10.88
CA THR A 385 -13.72 12.64 -11.55
C THR A 385 -14.09 11.22 -11.98
N ALA A 386 -13.74 10.84 -13.21
CA ALA A 386 -14.05 9.51 -13.74
C ALA A 386 -12.81 8.82 -14.34
N SER A 387 -12.71 7.50 -14.21
CA SER A 387 -11.74 6.68 -14.95
C SER A 387 -12.39 5.36 -15.39
N GLY A 388 -12.40 5.10 -16.70
CA GLY A 388 -13.23 4.05 -17.30
C GLY A 388 -14.51 4.61 -17.96
N THR A 389 -15.51 3.74 -18.16
CA THR A 389 -16.78 4.06 -18.84
C THR A 389 -17.95 3.88 -17.87
N HIS A 390 -18.64 4.97 -17.55
CA HIS A 390 -19.64 5.02 -16.47
C HIS A 390 -20.96 5.69 -16.88
N THR A 391 -21.98 5.56 -16.04
CA THR A 391 -23.31 6.15 -16.30
C THR A 391 -23.89 6.78 -15.05
N ILE A 392 -24.33 8.03 -15.16
CA ILE A 392 -25.10 8.75 -14.14
C ILE A 392 -26.53 8.89 -14.68
N ALA A 393 -27.46 8.12 -14.15
CA ALA A 393 -28.87 8.08 -14.55
C ALA A 393 -29.83 8.65 -13.50
N VAL A 394 -29.32 9.04 -12.33
CA VAL A 394 -29.98 9.97 -11.40
C VAL A 394 -29.83 11.40 -11.89
N ASP A 395 -30.75 12.28 -11.49
CA ASP A 395 -30.67 13.71 -11.79
C ASP A 395 -29.50 14.34 -11.00
N LEU A 396 -28.74 15.21 -11.66
CA LEU A 396 -27.57 15.88 -11.11
C LEU A 396 -27.87 17.38 -10.93
N VAL A 397 -27.78 17.86 -9.70
CA VAL A 397 -28.09 19.25 -9.34
C VAL A 397 -26.80 19.97 -8.93
N LEU A 398 -26.54 21.15 -9.47
CA LEU A 398 -25.36 21.95 -9.15
C LEU A 398 -25.75 23.10 -8.20
N ASP A 399 -25.52 22.92 -6.91
CA ASP A 399 -25.65 23.98 -5.90
C ASP A 399 -24.37 24.83 -5.79
N SER A 400 -23.25 24.32 -6.32
CA SER A 400 -21.99 25.05 -6.48
C SER A 400 -21.45 24.96 -7.92
N GLU A 401 -20.56 25.89 -8.28
CA GLU A 401 -19.70 25.77 -9.47
C GLU A 401 -19.03 24.40 -9.48
N THR A 402 -19.04 23.68 -10.61
CA THR A 402 -18.64 22.27 -10.65
C THR A 402 -17.60 22.00 -11.74
N ASP A 403 -16.51 21.34 -11.35
CA ASP A 403 -15.45 20.90 -12.26
C ASP A 403 -15.58 19.41 -12.57
N LEU A 404 -15.44 19.06 -13.85
CA LEU A 404 -15.47 17.69 -14.37
C LEU A 404 -14.12 17.37 -15.01
N SER A 405 -13.51 16.25 -14.62
CA SER A 405 -12.20 15.84 -15.13
C SER A 405 -12.08 14.32 -15.31
N GLU A 406 -11.30 13.93 -16.31
CA GLU A 406 -10.94 12.55 -16.65
C GLU A 406 -12.14 11.66 -17.10
N GLY A 407 -11.81 10.52 -17.72
CA GLY A 407 -12.76 9.42 -17.97
C GLY A 407 -13.74 9.60 -19.13
N PHE A 408 -14.71 8.68 -19.19
CA PHE A 408 -15.85 8.69 -20.12
C PHE A 408 -17.15 8.49 -19.31
N VAL A 409 -18.02 9.50 -19.28
CA VAL A 409 -19.27 9.48 -18.51
C VAL A 409 -20.48 9.78 -19.39
N ASN A 410 -21.45 8.87 -19.37
CA ASN A 410 -22.79 9.11 -19.93
C ASN A 410 -23.71 9.65 -18.83
N LEU A 411 -24.09 10.93 -18.90
CA LEU A 411 -25.12 11.53 -18.05
C LEU A 411 -26.47 11.41 -18.75
N THR A 412 -27.34 10.55 -18.22
CA THR A 412 -28.69 10.28 -18.74
C THR A 412 -29.82 10.79 -17.84
N GLY A 413 -29.52 11.20 -16.61
CA GLY A 413 -30.43 12.00 -15.77
C GLY A 413 -30.51 13.45 -16.24
N GLU A 414 -31.45 14.24 -15.70
CA GLU A 414 -31.49 15.69 -15.92
C GLU A 414 -30.28 16.37 -15.25
N LEU A 415 -29.73 17.41 -15.87
CA LEU A 415 -28.70 18.27 -15.28
C LEU A 415 -29.33 19.64 -14.92
N ASP A 416 -29.64 19.89 -13.65
CA ASP A 416 -30.02 21.23 -13.18
C ASP A 416 -28.77 21.99 -12.71
N MET A 417 -28.35 22.98 -13.50
CA MET A 417 -27.19 23.80 -13.19
C MET A 417 -27.46 24.92 -12.18
N GLY A 418 -28.72 25.15 -11.80
CA GLY A 418 -29.09 26.31 -10.98
C GLY A 418 -28.56 27.60 -11.62
N SER A 419 -27.83 28.41 -10.87
CA SER A 419 -27.11 29.59 -11.39
C SER A 419 -25.60 29.38 -11.59
N ASN A 420 -25.12 28.14 -11.46
CA ASN A 420 -23.72 27.77 -11.37
C ASN A 420 -23.17 27.26 -12.71
N ASN A 421 -21.88 27.45 -12.99
CA ASN A 421 -21.26 26.92 -14.21
C ASN A 421 -20.79 25.46 -14.04
N LEU A 422 -20.68 24.76 -15.17
CA LEU A 422 -20.12 23.42 -15.28
C LEU A 422 -18.88 23.47 -16.16
N ASN A 423 -17.73 23.05 -15.63
CA ASN A 423 -16.44 23.17 -16.28
C ASN A 423 -15.91 21.77 -16.64
N ILE A 424 -16.01 21.38 -17.92
CA ILE A 424 -15.46 20.13 -18.44
C ILE A 424 -13.98 20.38 -18.78
N LEU A 425 -13.10 20.08 -17.82
CA LEU A 425 -11.66 20.35 -17.92
C LEU A 425 -10.93 19.29 -18.76
N SER A 426 -11.38 18.03 -18.70
CA SER A 426 -10.82 16.91 -19.46
C SER A 426 -11.80 15.73 -19.50
N GLY A 427 -11.45 14.67 -20.24
CA GLY A 427 -12.30 13.49 -20.43
C GLY A 427 -13.40 13.69 -21.48
N THR A 428 -14.27 12.69 -21.62
CA THR A 428 -15.45 12.70 -22.50
C THR A 428 -16.72 12.65 -21.67
N TRP A 429 -17.55 13.67 -21.80
CA TRP A 429 -18.82 13.82 -21.09
C TRP A 429 -19.96 13.87 -22.09
N ASN A 430 -20.80 12.83 -22.08
CA ASN A 430 -21.95 12.72 -22.96
C ASN A 430 -23.22 13.04 -22.20
N ILE A 431 -23.86 14.16 -22.50
CA ILE A 431 -25.13 14.55 -21.90
C ILE A 431 -26.25 14.07 -22.82
N SER A 432 -27.13 13.17 -22.35
CA SER A 432 -28.15 12.50 -23.17
C SER A 432 -29.60 12.89 -22.81
N ASN A 433 -29.76 13.88 -21.94
CA ASN A 433 -31.05 14.39 -21.46
C ASN A 433 -30.93 15.92 -21.23
N SER A 434 -32.02 16.60 -20.85
CA SER A 434 -32.06 18.06 -20.75
C SER A 434 -31.07 18.65 -19.74
N VAL A 435 -30.51 19.81 -20.10
CA VAL A 435 -29.77 20.70 -19.19
C VAL A 435 -30.65 21.89 -18.84
N THR A 436 -30.97 22.07 -17.57
CA THR A 436 -31.76 23.19 -17.04
C THR A 436 -30.87 24.20 -16.31
N SER A 437 -31.24 25.50 -16.33
CA SER A 437 -30.54 26.53 -15.56
C SER A 437 -31.41 27.75 -15.26
N THR A 438 -30.99 28.56 -14.28
CA THR A 438 -31.60 29.82 -13.88
C THR A 438 -30.56 30.93 -13.78
N GLY A 439 -30.64 31.92 -14.68
CA GLY A 439 -29.84 33.16 -14.56
C GLY A 439 -28.63 33.30 -15.49
N GLY A 440 -28.43 32.39 -16.46
CA GLY A 440 -27.39 32.51 -17.48
C GLY A 440 -26.10 31.77 -17.16
N ALA A 441 -26.21 30.66 -16.43
CA ALA A 441 -25.16 29.67 -16.27
C ALA A 441 -24.52 29.25 -17.60
N THR A 442 -23.28 28.78 -17.54
CA THR A 442 -22.48 28.41 -18.71
C THR A 442 -21.91 27.01 -18.55
N VAL A 443 -22.02 26.18 -19.59
CA VAL A 443 -21.18 24.99 -19.76
C VAL A 443 -19.89 25.45 -20.42
N ILE A 444 -18.75 25.21 -19.78
CA ILE A 444 -17.41 25.55 -20.25
C ILE A 444 -16.69 24.25 -20.59
N ASN A 445 -16.40 24.01 -21.87
CA ASN A 445 -15.80 22.77 -22.35
C ASN A 445 -14.37 22.98 -22.86
N GLU A 446 -13.41 22.44 -22.13
CA GLU A 446 -11.99 22.30 -22.52
C GLU A 446 -11.63 20.84 -22.87
N GLY A 447 -12.42 19.87 -22.41
CA GLY A 447 -12.34 18.44 -22.73
C GLY A 447 -13.13 18.05 -23.99
N THR A 448 -13.85 16.92 -23.93
CA THR A 448 -14.79 16.49 -24.97
C THR A 448 -16.21 16.47 -24.42
N LEU A 449 -17.13 17.17 -25.07
CA LEU A 449 -18.55 17.22 -24.76
C LEU A 449 -19.33 16.62 -25.94
N GLY A 450 -20.01 15.50 -25.70
CA GLY A 450 -20.92 14.86 -26.66
C GLY A 450 -22.38 14.97 -26.23
N THR A 451 -23.30 14.56 -27.11
CA THR A 451 -24.74 14.46 -26.79
C THR A 451 -25.25 13.06 -27.07
N GLY A 452 -26.39 12.70 -26.46
CA GLY A 452 -27.18 11.54 -26.86
C GLY A 452 -28.37 11.95 -27.72
N GLY A 453 -28.16 12.22 -29.02
CA GLY A 453 -29.19 12.74 -29.91
C GLY A 453 -29.49 14.24 -29.70
N SER A 454 -30.76 14.62 -29.72
CA SER A 454 -31.21 16.01 -29.58
C SER A 454 -31.33 16.41 -28.11
N VAL A 455 -30.50 17.35 -27.65
CA VAL A 455 -30.45 17.80 -26.26
C VAL A 455 -30.78 19.29 -26.13
N ASP A 456 -31.79 19.58 -25.32
CA ASP A 456 -32.17 20.94 -24.92
C ASP A 456 -31.16 21.49 -23.90
N PHE A 457 -30.32 22.44 -24.30
CA PHE A 457 -29.40 23.16 -23.41
C PHE A 457 -30.01 24.52 -22.99
N ALA A 458 -30.61 24.56 -21.81
CA ALA A 458 -31.15 25.78 -21.21
C ALA A 458 -30.07 26.73 -20.62
N ALA A 459 -28.88 26.78 -21.22
CA ALA A 459 -27.68 27.46 -20.71
C ALA A 459 -26.89 28.16 -21.84
N ASN A 460 -25.81 28.86 -21.48
CA ASN A 460 -24.76 29.26 -22.42
C ASN A 460 -23.76 28.10 -22.63
N LEU A 461 -23.08 28.08 -23.77
CA LEU A 461 -21.98 27.16 -24.05
C LEU A 461 -20.72 27.95 -24.44
N THR A 462 -19.59 27.65 -23.82
CA THR A 462 -18.26 28.08 -24.27
C THR A 462 -17.42 26.84 -24.50
N SER A 463 -16.93 26.62 -25.73
CA SER A 463 -16.13 25.42 -26.06
C SER A 463 -14.80 25.79 -26.68
N THR A 464 -13.71 25.45 -25.99
CA THR A 464 -12.33 25.45 -26.49
C THR A 464 -11.84 24.04 -26.82
N GLY A 465 -12.44 23.02 -26.20
CA GLY A 465 -12.19 21.61 -26.47
C GLY A 465 -12.97 21.06 -27.68
N THR A 466 -13.27 19.77 -27.61
CA THR A 466 -14.00 19.02 -28.65
C THR A 466 -15.51 19.01 -28.37
N LEU A 467 -16.31 19.32 -29.37
CA LEU A 467 -17.73 18.94 -29.43
C LEU A 467 -17.84 17.68 -30.28
N ASP A 468 -18.32 16.59 -29.70
CA ASP A 468 -18.44 15.29 -30.37
C ASP A 468 -19.86 15.09 -30.92
N ILE A 469 -19.97 14.57 -32.13
CA ILE A 469 -21.24 14.45 -32.87
C ILE A 469 -21.29 13.11 -33.62
N ASP A 470 -22.21 12.24 -33.22
CA ASP A 470 -22.64 11.10 -34.03
C ASP A 470 -23.62 11.54 -35.13
N ILE A 471 -23.28 11.23 -36.38
CA ILE A 471 -24.18 11.36 -37.54
C ILE A 471 -24.77 9.99 -37.86
N ALA A 472 -26.11 9.95 -37.93
CA ALA A 472 -26.97 8.77 -37.88
C ALA A 472 -27.03 8.10 -36.49
N GLY A 473 -28.07 7.31 -36.25
CA GLY A 473 -28.27 6.54 -35.01
C GLY A 473 -29.03 5.23 -35.28
N GLU A 474 -29.54 4.58 -34.22
CA GLU A 474 -30.29 3.31 -34.37
C GLU A 474 -31.57 3.43 -35.22
N LYS A 475 -32.13 4.64 -35.38
CA LYS A 475 -33.26 4.91 -36.29
C LYS A 475 -32.87 5.94 -37.33
N ALA A 476 -33.41 5.76 -38.55
CA ALA A 476 -33.13 6.64 -39.67
C ALA A 476 -33.59 8.10 -39.39
N GLY A 477 -32.64 9.03 -39.44
CA GLY A 477 -32.88 10.46 -39.19
C GLY A 477 -32.58 10.92 -37.75
N GLU A 478 -32.09 10.05 -36.88
CA GLU A 478 -31.51 10.44 -35.58
C GLU A 478 -30.03 10.83 -35.79
N PHE A 479 -29.59 11.93 -35.19
CA PHE A 479 -28.19 12.40 -35.15
C PHE A 479 -28.04 13.34 -33.94
N ASP A 480 -26.80 13.60 -33.53
CA ASP A 480 -26.49 14.43 -32.37
C ASP A 480 -26.69 15.92 -32.63
N PHE A 481 -27.33 16.61 -31.67
CA PHE A 481 -27.76 17.98 -31.84
C PHE A 481 -27.79 18.77 -30.52
N PHE A 482 -26.98 19.82 -30.48
CA PHE A 482 -26.95 20.80 -29.39
C PHE A 482 -27.95 21.94 -29.65
N ASP A 483 -29.09 21.99 -28.94
CA ASP A 483 -29.98 23.16 -28.96
C ASP A 483 -29.67 24.14 -27.82
N ILE A 484 -28.72 25.05 -28.06
CA ILE A 484 -28.25 26.02 -27.08
C ILE A 484 -29.20 27.22 -27.00
N THR A 485 -30.11 27.23 -26.02
CA THR A 485 -31.04 28.37 -25.86
C THR A 485 -30.32 29.69 -25.51
N GLY A 486 -29.09 29.65 -25.00
CA GLY A 486 -28.25 30.80 -24.68
C GLY A 486 -27.31 31.24 -25.81
N THR A 487 -26.11 31.70 -25.42
CA THR A 487 -25.01 32.04 -26.32
C THR A 487 -24.04 30.88 -26.44
N ALA A 488 -23.70 30.47 -27.66
CA ALA A 488 -22.62 29.52 -27.95
C ALA A 488 -21.36 30.28 -28.43
N THR A 489 -20.24 30.13 -27.75
CA THR A 489 -18.94 30.75 -28.09
C THR A 489 -17.91 29.66 -28.33
N LEU A 490 -17.44 29.50 -29.57
CA LEU A 490 -16.76 28.27 -30.00
C LEU A 490 -15.39 28.57 -30.63
N SER A 491 -14.34 27.92 -30.13
CA SER A 491 -12.97 27.96 -30.67
C SER A 491 -12.21 26.68 -30.33
N GLY A 492 -12.60 25.58 -30.97
CA GLY A 492 -12.07 24.24 -30.71
C GLY A 492 -12.27 23.30 -31.91
N VAL A 493 -12.59 22.03 -31.63
CA VAL A 493 -12.84 21.01 -32.66
C VAL A 493 -14.32 20.58 -32.62
N LEU A 494 -14.95 20.46 -33.77
CA LEU A 494 -16.17 19.71 -33.98
C LEU A 494 -15.77 18.33 -34.52
N ALA A 495 -15.77 17.32 -33.67
CA ALA A 495 -15.49 15.94 -34.05
C ALA A 495 -16.76 15.30 -34.63
N VAL A 496 -16.59 14.53 -35.71
CA VAL A 496 -17.71 13.87 -36.39
C VAL A 496 -17.42 12.39 -36.60
N GLU A 497 -18.32 11.55 -36.10
CA GLU A 497 -18.34 10.10 -36.32
C GLU A 497 -19.61 9.68 -37.11
N LEU A 498 -19.53 8.55 -37.82
CA LEU A 498 -20.64 7.98 -38.59
C LEU A 498 -21.10 6.67 -37.96
N TYR A 499 -22.28 6.69 -37.35
CA TYR A 499 -22.82 5.53 -36.64
C TYR A 499 -22.95 4.31 -37.56
N ASN A 500 -22.31 3.19 -37.17
CA ASN A 500 -22.33 1.90 -37.89
C ASN A 500 -21.96 1.98 -39.40
N GLY A 501 -21.16 2.96 -39.81
CA GLY A 501 -20.78 3.13 -41.22
C GLY A 501 -21.94 3.58 -42.11
N TYR A 502 -22.76 4.51 -41.61
CA TYR A 502 -23.84 5.16 -42.37
C TYR A 502 -23.36 5.65 -43.74
N ALA A 503 -24.11 5.29 -44.79
CA ALA A 503 -23.78 5.63 -46.16
C ALA A 503 -24.40 6.97 -46.56
N LEU A 504 -23.61 8.03 -46.46
CA LEU A 504 -23.98 9.40 -46.84
C LEU A 504 -24.38 9.51 -48.32
N SER A 505 -25.35 10.36 -48.65
CA SER A 505 -25.57 10.85 -50.02
C SER A 505 -24.97 12.25 -50.22
N GLY A 506 -24.49 12.53 -51.44
CA GLY A 506 -23.76 13.78 -51.76
C GLY A 506 -24.59 15.08 -51.71
N ASP A 507 -25.84 15.01 -51.27
CA ASP A 507 -26.78 16.12 -51.09
C ASP A 507 -27.29 16.25 -49.64
N GLU A 508 -26.79 15.44 -48.70
CA GLU A 508 -27.15 15.53 -47.28
C GLU A 508 -26.47 16.70 -46.56
N SER A 509 -27.20 17.29 -45.60
CA SER A 509 -26.69 18.31 -44.69
C SER A 509 -27.34 18.17 -43.31
N PHE A 510 -26.56 18.41 -42.26
CA PHE A 510 -26.93 18.18 -40.87
C PHE A 510 -26.68 19.46 -40.08
N THR A 511 -27.74 20.01 -39.46
CA THR A 511 -27.60 21.12 -38.50
C THR A 511 -27.32 20.52 -37.14
N VAL A 512 -26.07 20.59 -36.67
CA VAL A 512 -25.59 19.87 -35.47
C VAL A 512 -25.55 20.74 -34.21
N LEU A 513 -25.70 22.06 -34.37
CA LEU A 513 -25.84 23.01 -33.27
C LEU A 513 -26.72 24.19 -33.69
N SER A 514 -27.63 24.62 -32.81
CA SER A 514 -28.30 25.93 -32.85
C SER A 514 -28.00 26.74 -31.60
N ALA A 515 -27.98 28.06 -31.73
CA ALA A 515 -27.87 28.98 -30.60
C ALA A 515 -28.78 30.20 -30.73
N THR A 516 -29.24 30.78 -29.61
CA THR A 516 -29.83 32.14 -29.64
C THR A 516 -28.81 33.18 -30.11
N THR A 517 -27.53 33.00 -29.78
CA THR A 517 -26.41 33.75 -30.37
C THR A 517 -25.23 32.82 -30.58
N LEU A 518 -24.72 32.73 -31.81
CA LEU A 518 -23.52 31.96 -32.13
C LEU A 518 -22.35 32.90 -32.37
N ILE A 519 -21.23 32.66 -31.67
CA ILE A 519 -19.96 33.37 -31.81
C ILE A 519 -18.92 32.33 -32.21
N ASP A 520 -18.68 32.21 -33.51
CA ASP A 520 -17.57 31.44 -34.06
C ASP A 520 -16.27 32.25 -33.92
N ASN A 521 -15.38 31.75 -33.06
CA ASN A 521 -14.03 32.27 -32.84
C ASN A 521 -12.96 31.40 -33.55
N GLY A 522 -13.36 30.57 -34.51
CA GLY A 522 -12.48 29.69 -35.28
C GLY A 522 -12.63 28.21 -34.90
N ILE A 523 -13.87 27.70 -34.81
CA ILE A 523 -14.09 26.25 -34.68
C ILE A 523 -13.58 25.52 -35.94
N THR A 524 -12.97 24.36 -35.75
CA THR A 524 -12.40 23.52 -36.81
C THR A 524 -13.13 22.18 -36.89
N LEU A 525 -13.15 21.56 -38.07
CA LEU A 525 -13.74 20.23 -38.25
C LEU A 525 -12.67 19.14 -37.99
N GLY A 526 -13.06 18.05 -37.33
CA GLY A 526 -12.18 16.92 -37.01
C GLY A 526 -12.96 15.64 -36.74
N GLY A 527 -12.34 14.69 -36.04
CA GLY A 527 -12.90 13.35 -35.79
C GLY A 527 -12.72 12.39 -36.97
N PRO A 528 -13.10 11.10 -36.82
CA PRO A 528 -12.78 10.04 -37.79
C PRO A 528 -13.41 10.23 -39.18
N SER A 529 -14.49 11.02 -39.28
CA SER A 529 -15.25 11.24 -40.53
C SER A 529 -15.11 12.65 -41.09
N SER A 530 -14.18 13.48 -40.58
CA SER A 530 -14.02 14.91 -40.98
C SER A 530 -13.96 15.11 -42.49
N ASP A 531 -13.22 14.25 -43.17
CA ASP A 531 -12.88 14.40 -44.59
C ASP A 531 -14.10 14.20 -45.51
N MET A 532 -15.19 13.63 -44.97
CA MET A 532 -16.46 13.43 -45.65
C MET A 532 -17.40 14.64 -45.55
N PHE A 533 -17.02 15.70 -44.84
CA PHE A 533 -17.87 16.84 -44.56
C PHE A 533 -17.17 18.19 -44.77
N SER A 534 -17.98 19.21 -44.97
CA SER A 534 -17.59 20.62 -44.90
C SER A 534 -18.42 21.31 -43.82
N LEU A 535 -17.76 22.10 -42.97
CA LEU A 535 -18.40 22.85 -41.89
C LEU A 535 -18.74 24.27 -42.36
N SER A 536 -19.97 24.72 -42.09
CA SER A 536 -20.42 26.07 -42.41
C SER A 536 -21.27 26.67 -41.30
N VAL A 537 -21.18 27.99 -41.13
CA VAL A 537 -22.03 28.76 -40.21
C VAL A 537 -23.20 29.36 -40.98
N VAL A 538 -24.43 28.95 -40.64
CA VAL A 538 -25.65 29.40 -41.30
C VAL A 538 -26.56 30.10 -40.29
N GLY A 539 -26.51 31.43 -40.28
CA GLY A 539 -27.22 32.24 -39.28
C GLY A 539 -26.60 32.04 -37.89
N ASN A 540 -27.33 31.36 -37.01
CA ASN A 540 -26.89 31.06 -35.64
C ASN A 540 -26.71 29.55 -35.41
N SER A 541 -26.39 28.81 -36.48
CA SER A 541 -26.26 27.36 -36.47
C SER A 541 -24.98 26.88 -37.14
N LEU A 542 -24.45 25.76 -36.67
CA LEU A 542 -23.42 24.98 -37.37
C LEU A 542 -24.09 23.94 -38.27
N VAL A 543 -23.68 23.90 -39.53
CA VAL A 543 -24.21 22.99 -40.55
C VAL A 543 -23.06 22.25 -41.22
N LEU A 544 -23.06 20.93 -41.08
CA LEU A 544 -22.24 20.00 -41.85
C LEU A 544 -22.92 19.73 -43.20
N SER A 545 -22.15 19.74 -44.29
CA SER A 545 -22.61 19.33 -45.63
C SER A 545 -21.66 18.31 -46.21
N VAL A 546 -22.18 17.23 -46.80
CA VAL A 546 -21.35 16.12 -47.32
C VAL A 546 -20.40 16.62 -48.42
N SER A 547 -19.14 16.24 -48.29
CA SER A 547 -18.04 16.58 -49.20
C SER A 547 -17.34 15.30 -49.62
N MET A 548 -17.61 14.84 -50.85
CA MET A 548 -16.90 13.69 -51.43
C MET A 548 -15.78 14.19 -52.34
N ALA A 549 -14.53 13.99 -51.91
CA ALA A 549 -13.36 14.17 -52.76
C ALA A 549 -13.37 13.15 -53.90
N LEU A 550 -13.26 13.65 -55.13
CA LEU A 550 -13.13 12.84 -56.34
C LEU A 550 -11.65 12.81 -56.74
N ASP A 551 -11.02 11.65 -56.66
CA ASP A 551 -9.67 11.42 -57.20
C ASP A 551 -9.60 11.93 -58.66
N GLY A 552 -8.72 12.90 -58.94
CA GLY A 552 -8.62 13.57 -60.24
C GLY A 552 -9.42 14.87 -60.41
N ASP A 553 -10.29 15.25 -59.47
CA ASP A 553 -10.93 16.58 -59.42
C ASP A 553 -9.91 17.62 -58.92
N PHE A 554 -8.97 17.95 -59.79
CA PHE A 554 -7.85 18.83 -59.48
C PHE A 554 -8.26 20.30 -59.30
N ASN A 555 -9.47 20.69 -59.69
CA ASN A 555 -9.97 22.04 -59.53
C ASN A 555 -10.91 22.21 -58.32
N GLY A 556 -11.53 21.12 -57.85
CA GLY A 556 -12.41 21.05 -56.68
C GLY A 556 -13.86 21.45 -56.97
N ASP A 557 -14.37 21.21 -58.18
CA ASP A 557 -15.76 21.56 -58.57
C ASP A 557 -16.77 20.41 -58.49
N GLY A 558 -16.34 19.21 -58.07
CA GLY A 558 -17.19 18.03 -57.89
C GLY A 558 -17.36 17.19 -59.16
N MET A 559 -16.55 17.43 -60.20
CA MET A 559 -16.50 16.66 -61.45
C MET A 559 -15.04 16.42 -61.87
N VAL A 560 -14.78 15.28 -62.52
CA VAL A 560 -13.44 15.00 -63.11
C VAL A 560 -13.50 15.23 -64.62
N ASP A 561 -13.13 16.44 -65.06
CA ASP A 561 -13.42 16.99 -66.39
C ASP A 561 -12.17 17.61 -67.08
N LEU A 562 -12.31 18.31 -68.21
CA LEU A 562 -11.18 18.91 -68.94
C LEU A 562 -10.60 20.18 -68.27
N ALA A 563 -11.30 20.75 -67.29
CA ALA A 563 -10.81 21.81 -66.41
C ALA A 563 -9.68 21.28 -65.52
N ASP A 564 -9.81 20.09 -64.95
CA ASP A 564 -8.82 19.47 -64.06
C ASP A 564 -7.53 19.15 -64.79
N TYR A 565 -7.61 18.59 -66.00
CA TYR A 565 -6.46 18.43 -66.88
C TYR A 565 -5.71 19.75 -67.12
N THR A 566 -6.43 20.88 -67.10
CA THR A 566 -5.81 22.19 -67.22
C THR A 566 -5.11 22.62 -65.94
N VAL A 567 -5.62 22.26 -64.75
CA VAL A 567 -4.92 22.48 -63.46
C VAL A 567 -3.63 21.64 -63.41
N TRP A 568 -3.72 20.32 -63.59
CA TRP A 568 -2.56 19.41 -63.60
C TRP A 568 -1.47 19.89 -64.57
N ARG A 569 -1.83 20.13 -65.84
CA ARG A 569 -0.86 20.54 -66.87
C ARG A 569 -0.17 21.87 -66.53
N ASN A 570 -0.85 22.78 -65.83
CA ASN A 570 -0.28 24.08 -65.47
C ASN A 570 0.69 23.98 -64.28
N ASN A 571 0.54 22.95 -63.43
CA ASN A 571 1.33 22.74 -62.22
C ASN A 571 2.31 21.54 -62.31
N LEU A 572 2.37 20.85 -63.46
CA LEU A 572 3.26 19.72 -63.73
C LEU A 572 4.74 20.04 -63.40
N GLY A 573 5.33 19.25 -62.50
CA GLY A 573 6.67 19.44 -61.96
C GLY A 573 6.73 20.30 -60.68
N ALA A 574 5.60 20.51 -60.01
CA ALA A 574 5.58 20.96 -58.61
C ALA A 574 6.20 19.90 -57.68
N GLY A 575 6.67 20.31 -56.50
CA GLY A 575 7.31 19.40 -55.53
C GLY A 575 6.33 18.70 -54.57
N ASP A 576 5.04 19.00 -54.68
CA ASP A 576 3.94 18.48 -53.87
C ASP A 576 2.61 18.66 -54.62
N ASP A 577 1.56 17.97 -54.19
CA ASP A 577 0.25 17.91 -54.85
C ASP A 577 -0.71 19.02 -54.40
N SER A 578 -0.25 19.99 -53.61
CA SER A 578 -1.13 21.03 -53.06
C SER A 578 -1.77 21.88 -54.15
N ALA A 579 -1.13 21.99 -55.32
CA ALA A 579 -1.61 22.73 -56.48
C ALA A 579 -2.61 21.94 -57.36
N ILE A 580 -2.96 20.72 -56.98
CA ILE A 580 -4.05 19.89 -57.53
C ILE A 580 -5.00 19.41 -56.42
N ASN A 581 -5.13 20.19 -55.35
CA ASN A 581 -5.94 19.91 -54.16
C ASN A 581 -5.62 18.59 -53.43
N ASN A 582 -4.42 18.03 -53.63
CA ASN A 582 -4.03 16.68 -53.19
C ASN A 582 -4.88 15.52 -53.77
N ASN A 583 -5.69 15.78 -54.81
CA ASN A 583 -6.52 14.76 -55.46
C ASN A 583 -5.73 13.91 -56.51
N GLY A 584 -4.40 13.85 -56.34
CA GLY A 584 -3.42 13.19 -57.20
C GLY A 584 -3.17 11.72 -56.83
N ASP A 585 -1.95 11.22 -57.07
CA ASP A 585 -1.52 9.91 -56.53
C ASP A 585 -0.85 10.00 -55.15
N GLY A 586 -0.50 11.21 -54.70
CA GLY A 586 0.10 11.49 -53.39
C GLY A 586 1.59 11.18 -53.30
N VAL A 587 2.29 10.96 -54.42
CA VAL A 587 3.68 10.49 -54.47
C VAL A 587 4.53 11.34 -55.41
N ASP A 588 5.75 11.68 -54.97
CA ASP A 588 6.78 12.39 -55.75
C ASP A 588 6.41 13.80 -56.32
N GLY A 589 5.20 14.30 -56.02
CA GLY A 589 4.69 15.60 -56.49
C GLY A 589 4.16 15.54 -57.93
N ILE A 590 3.44 16.59 -58.35
CA ILE A 590 2.65 16.58 -59.60
C ILE A 590 3.45 16.11 -60.82
N ASP A 591 3.23 14.86 -61.25
CA ASP A 591 3.97 14.17 -62.30
C ASP A 591 3.06 13.49 -63.37
N THR A 592 3.45 12.37 -63.96
CA THR A 592 2.66 11.64 -64.97
C THR A 592 1.66 10.65 -64.34
N ASN A 593 1.80 10.28 -63.07
CA ASN A 593 0.92 9.35 -62.39
C ASN A 593 -0.40 10.02 -61.97
N ASP A 594 -0.39 11.30 -61.56
CA ASP A 594 -1.63 12.07 -61.33
C ASP A 594 -2.47 12.16 -62.60
N TYR A 595 -1.82 12.32 -63.75
CA TYR A 595 -2.51 12.27 -65.04
C TYR A 595 -3.17 10.90 -65.30
N LEU A 596 -2.65 9.81 -64.74
CA LEU A 596 -3.30 8.50 -64.77
C LEU A 596 -4.51 8.44 -63.82
N VAL A 597 -4.43 9.05 -62.63
CA VAL A 597 -5.56 9.20 -61.69
C VAL A 597 -6.71 9.97 -62.36
N TRP A 598 -6.47 11.19 -62.82
CA TRP A 598 -7.45 11.99 -63.59
C TRP A 598 -8.02 11.23 -64.78
N LYS A 599 -7.17 10.56 -65.56
CA LYS A 599 -7.62 9.83 -66.75
C LYS A 599 -8.44 8.58 -66.41
N GLN A 600 -8.20 7.95 -65.27
CA GLN A 600 -8.96 6.81 -64.79
C GLN A 600 -10.37 7.23 -64.35
N ASN A 601 -10.48 8.43 -63.78
CA ASN A 601 -11.73 8.94 -63.19
C ASN A 601 -12.46 9.96 -64.08
N PHE A 602 -11.89 10.32 -65.25
CA PHE A 602 -12.47 11.27 -66.19
C PHE A 602 -13.92 10.94 -66.59
N GLY A 603 -14.82 11.86 -66.29
CA GLY A 603 -16.27 11.72 -66.47
C GLY A 603 -17.03 11.18 -65.26
N MET A 604 -16.38 11.04 -64.09
CA MET A 604 -17.06 10.88 -62.81
C MET A 604 -17.58 12.24 -62.31
N ASP A 605 -18.76 12.22 -61.71
CA ASP A 605 -19.37 13.33 -60.98
C ASP A 605 -20.05 12.82 -59.70
N ASN A 606 -20.25 13.69 -58.72
CA ASN A 606 -20.97 13.36 -57.48
C ASN A 606 -22.51 13.22 -57.68
N SER A 607 -23.02 13.19 -58.92
CA SER A 607 -24.46 13.25 -59.26
C SER A 607 -25.02 11.96 -59.89
N ALA A 608 -24.22 10.89 -60.00
CA ALA A 608 -24.54 9.69 -60.77
C ALA A 608 -25.54 8.69 -60.12
N ALA A 609 -26.66 9.14 -59.56
CA ALA A 609 -27.70 8.27 -58.98
C ALA A 609 -29.17 8.64 -59.29
N SER A 610 -29.48 9.32 -60.41
CA SER A 610 -30.89 9.58 -60.79
C SER A 610 -31.24 9.53 -62.29
N SER A 611 -31.30 8.33 -62.89
CA SER A 611 -32.43 7.94 -63.79
C SER A 611 -32.34 6.51 -64.38
N SER A 612 -33.18 5.63 -63.85
CA SER A 612 -33.92 4.54 -64.51
C SER A 612 -33.41 3.92 -65.85
N SER A 613 -33.17 2.59 -65.80
CA SER A 613 -33.97 1.68 -66.65
C SER A 613 -34.18 0.31 -65.97
N GLN A 614 -35.29 -0.34 -66.32
CA GLN A 614 -35.98 -1.36 -65.53
C GLN A 614 -35.82 -2.77 -66.12
N ALA A 615 -35.50 -3.78 -65.29
CA ALA A 615 -35.74 -5.20 -65.63
C ALA A 615 -35.86 -6.15 -64.41
N VAL A 616 -37.11 -6.33 -63.94
CA VAL A 616 -37.69 -7.55 -63.30
C VAL A 616 -37.08 -8.09 -61.97
N PRO A 617 -37.85 -8.07 -60.85
CA PRO A 617 -37.41 -8.61 -59.55
C PRO A 617 -37.76 -10.09 -59.26
N GLU A 618 -37.05 -10.65 -58.25
CA GLU A 618 -37.51 -11.61 -57.21
C GLU A 618 -37.85 -13.08 -57.57
N PRO A 619 -37.96 -14.00 -56.57
CA PRO A 619 -37.58 -13.99 -55.14
C PRO A 619 -36.51 -15.10 -54.85
N ALA A 620 -36.11 -15.55 -53.65
CA ALA A 620 -36.68 -15.48 -52.30
C ALA A 620 -35.60 -15.75 -51.22
N SER A 621 -35.65 -14.94 -50.15
CA SER A 621 -35.83 -15.38 -48.74
C SER A 621 -34.86 -16.35 -48.04
N LEU A 622 -34.40 -15.90 -46.85
CA LEU A 622 -33.97 -16.67 -45.67
C LEU A 622 -32.61 -17.41 -45.79
N GLY A 623 -31.75 -17.42 -44.77
CA GLY A 623 -31.84 -16.74 -43.47
C GLY A 623 -30.88 -17.36 -42.45
N LEU A 624 -30.26 -16.49 -41.64
CA LEU A 624 -29.65 -16.72 -40.33
C LEU A 624 -28.85 -18.02 -40.03
N MET A 625 -27.58 -17.77 -39.70
CA MET A 625 -26.91 -18.16 -38.44
C MET A 625 -26.07 -19.46 -38.35
N VAL A 626 -25.16 -19.40 -37.36
CA VAL A 626 -24.40 -20.48 -36.71
C VAL A 626 -23.18 -20.98 -37.52
N VAL A 627 -21.93 -20.89 -37.05
CA VAL A 627 -21.39 -20.22 -35.84
C VAL A 627 -19.89 -19.94 -36.00
N ILE A 628 -19.45 -18.87 -35.34
CA ILE A 628 -18.24 -18.73 -34.50
C ILE A 628 -17.24 -19.91 -34.50
N GLY A 629 -15.95 -19.56 -34.52
CA GLY A 629 -14.87 -20.44 -34.06
C GLY A 629 -14.13 -21.16 -35.18
N LEU A 630 -12.94 -20.65 -35.50
CA LEU A 630 -11.69 -21.22 -34.97
C LEU A 630 -10.49 -20.31 -35.31
N LEU A 631 -10.11 -19.53 -34.29
CA LEU A 631 -8.74 -19.24 -33.86
C LEU A 631 -7.70 -18.61 -34.84
N TYR A 632 -7.23 -17.42 -34.43
CA TYR A 632 -5.80 -17.01 -34.32
C TYR A 632 -4.93 -16.73 -35.57
N TRP A 633 -4.40 -15.49 -35.67
CA TRP A 633 -2.98 -15.13 -35.33
C TRP A 633 -2.26 -14.16 -36.32
N ARG A 634 -1.54 -13.16 -35.76
CA ARG A 634 -0.53 -12.24 -36.38
C ARG A 634 -1.05 -11.28 -37.48
N ARG A 635 -0.56 -10.04 -37.68
CA ARG A 635 0.56 -9.17 -37.19
C ARG A 635 0.15 -7.70 -37.57
N GLY A 636 0.60 -6.57 -37.01
CA GLY A 636 1.45 -6.24 -35.85
C GLY A 636 2.06 -4.81 -35.93
N ARG A 637 2.33 -4.18 -34.77
CA ARG A 637 3.26 -3.04 -34.45
C ARG A 637 3.24 -1.70 -35.25
N ARG A 638 3.03 -0.59 -34.52
CA ARG A 638 3.91 0.61 -34.29
C ARG A 638 3.08 1.69 -33.54
N ALA A 639 3.33 2.08 -32.28
CA ALA A 639 4.50 2.75 -31.66
C ALA A 639 4.48 4.30 -31.78
N VAL A 640 4.06 5.00 -30.71
CA VAL A 640 4.52 6.35 -30.29
C VAL A 640 4.47 6.43 -28.75
N VAL A 641 5.55 6.92 -28.15
CA VAL A 641 5.77 7.33 -26.74
C VAL A 641 6.49 8.67 -26.89
N PRO A 642 6.15 9.77 -26.14
CA PRO A 642 6.75 9.94 -24.81
C PRO A 642 6.03 10.87 -23.78
N LEU A 643 6.69 10.92 -22.60
CA LEU A 643 6.80 12.06 -21.68
C LEU A 643 5.75 12.25 -20.56
N ALA A 644 6.04 11.72 -19.36
CA ALA A 644 5.98 12.45 -18.08
C ALA A 644 6.39 11.59 -16.85
N THR A 645 7.69 11.30 -16.68
CA THR A 645 8.23 10.73 -15.42
C THR A 645 9.46 11.53 -14.97
N ALA A 646 9.25 12.58 -14.17
CA ALA A 646 10.30 13.29 -13.43
C ALA A 646 9.73 14.34 -12.43
N LEU A 647 8.96 13.92 -11.42
CA LEU A 647 8.83 14.68 -10.16
C LEU A 647 8.35 13.80 -8.99
N LEU A 648 9.02 12.68 -8.76
CA LEU A 648 8.67 11.70 -7.71
C LEU A 648 9.82 11.56 -6.70
N LEU A 649 10.15 12.68 -6.03
CA LEU A 649 11.18 12.74 -5.00
C LEU A 649 10.86 13.88 -4.00
N LEU A 650 10.08 13.54 -2.98
CA LEU A 650 10.05 14.06 -1.60
C LEU A 650 8.63 13.91 -0.99
N MET A 651 8.58 13.42 0.26
CA MET A 651 7.39 13.18 1.10
C MET A 651 6.65 11.85 0.87
N TRP A 652 7.22 10.77 1.40
CA TRP A 652 6.46 9.60 1.87
C TRP A 652 6.17 9.76 3.38
N PRO A 653 4.97 9.43 3.87
CA PRO A 653 4.77 9.12 5.29
C PRO A 653 5.39 7.75 5.61
N SER A 654 5.85 7.57 6.85
CA SER A 654 6.42 6.32 7.35
C SER A 654 5.37 5.20 7.38
N ALA A 655 5.73 4.00 6.95
CA ALA A 655 4.89 2.81 7.14
C ALA A 655 4.69 2.52 8.64
N SER A 656 3.47 2.13 9.03
CA SER A 656 3.18 1.57 10.34
C SER A 656 3.96 0.25 10.53
N ARG A 657 4.67 0.13 11.64
CA ARG A 657 5.59 -0.98 11.94
C ARG A 657 4.82 -2.23 12.38
N ALA A 658 5.17 -3.39 11.81
CA ALA A 658 4.76 -4.69 12.35
C ALA A 658 5.31 -4.86 13.78
N GLN A 659 4.48 -5.31 14.72
CA GLN A 659 4.95 -5.69 16.05
C GLN A 659 5.78 -6.98 15.98
N TYR A 660 6.82 -7.08 16.81
CA TYR A 660 7.73 -8.23 16.78
C TYR A 660 7.01 -9.57 16.95
N ASN A 661 6.14 -9.67 17.96
CA ASN A 661 5.37 -10.87 18.29
C ASN A 661 4.51 -11.39 17.12
N SER A 662 3.85 -10.51 16.36
CA SER A 662 3.02 -10.92 15.22
C SER A 662 3.84 -11.50 14.07
N THR A 663 5.09 -11.04 13.92
CA THR A 663 6.05 -11.59 12.95
C THR A 663 6.49 -12.99 13.37
N VAL A 664 6.93 -13.15 14.62
CA VAL A 664 7.33 -14.44 15.23
C VAL A 664 6.20 -15.47 15.16
N LEU A 665 4.97 -15.08 15.54
CA LEU A 665 3.78 -15.93 15.49
C LEU A 665 3.39 -16.35 14.06
N SER A 666 3.63 -15.49 13.05
CA SER A 666 3.31 -15.81 11.65
C SER A 666 4.15 -16.96 11.09
N SER A 667 5.38 -17.14 11.60
CA SER A 667 6.28 -18.26 11.26
C SER A 667 5.89 -19.58 11.96
N GLY A 668 4.84 -19.59 12.78
CA GLY A 668 4.23 -20.80 13.34
C GLY A 668 5.07 -21.56 14.38
N PRO A 669 5.49 -20.92 15.50
CA PRO A 669 6.25 -21.59 16.55
C PRO A 669 5.47 -22.73 17.22
N THR A 670 6.19 -23.79 17.55
CA THR A 670 5.73 -24.93 18.37
C THR A 670 5.53 -24.51 19.83
N ALA A 671 6.35 -23.58 20.33
CA ALA A 671 6.15 -22.87 21.59
C ALA A 671 6.80 -21.48 21.51
N TYR A 672 6.16 -20.49 22.13
CA TYR A 672 6.63 -19.10 22.17
C TYR A 672 6.34 -18.53 23.56
N TYR A 673 7.39 -18.08 24.25
CA TYR A 673 7.37 -17.59 25.63
C TYR A 673 7.76 -16.11 25.65
N GLN A 674 6.76 -15.24 25.73
CA GLN A 674 6.93 -13.84 26.12
C GLN A 674 7.07 -13.80 27.65
N LEU A 675 8.22 -13.37 28.19
CA LEU A 675 8.48 -13.50 29.64
C LEU A 675 7.97 -12.28 30.42
N ASN A 676 6.75 -11.86 30.08
CA ASN A 676 6.21 -10.51 30.26
C ASN A 676 5.16 -10.34 31.38
N GLU A 677 4.76 -11.39 32.08
CA GLU A 677 3.55 -11.35 32.93
C GLU A 677 3.78 -10.73 34.32
N GLN A 678 3.04 -9.66 34.64
CA GLN A 678 2.69 -9.33 36.03
C GLN A 678 1.41 -10.08 36.42
N GLY A 679 1.53 -11.12 37.25
CA GLY A 679 0.38 -11.84 37.79
C GLY A 679 0.77 -12.80 38.93
N ASP A 680 -0.15 -13.03 39.88
CA ASP A 680 0.08 -13.80 41.11
C ASP A 680 0.16 -15.34 40.92
N GLY A 681 0.66 -15.80 39.76
CA GLY A 681 0.78 -17.23 39.40
C GLY A 681 2.11 -17.54 38.70
N LEU A 682 2.91 -18.44 39.27
CA LEU A 682 4.24 -18.83 38.77
C LEU A 682 4.18 -19.80 37.57
N THR A 683 3.36 -19.49 36.56
CA THR A 683 3.13 -20.34 35.38
C THR A 683 3.05 -19.50 34.10
N PHE A 684 4.04 -19.60 33.23
CA PHE A 684 4.03 -18.92 31.92
C PHE A 684 3.29 -19.74 30.87
N PHE A 685 2.43 -19.09 30.08
CA PHE A 685 1.70 -19.71 28.98
C PHE A 685 2.45 -19.55 27.65
N ALA A 686 2.35 -20.57 26.78
CA ALA A 686 2.84 -20.49 25.41
C ALA A 686 1.71 -20.05 24.47
N GLU A 687 1.86 -18.87 23.85
CA GLU A 687 0.93 -18.42 22.81
C GLU A 687 0.96 -19.40 21.62
N ASN A 688 -0.20 -19.62 20.98
CA ASN A 688 -0.47 -20.62 19.92
C ASN A 688 -0.64 -22.10 20.35
N SER A 689 -0.64 -22.44 21.64
CA SER A 689 -0.80 -23.83 22.15
C SER A 689 -2.24 -24.42 22.05
N THR A 690 -2.98 -24.17 20.97
CA THR A 690 -4.42 -24.51 20.81
C THR A 690 -4.79 -26.01 20.79
N SER A 691 -3.85 -26.93 21.02
CA SER A 691 -4.09 -28.39 20.88
C SER A 691 -3.49 -29.32 21.93
N VAL A 692 -2.67 -28.85 22.90
CA VAL A 692 -2.06 -29.72 23.92
C VAL A 692 -2.08 -29.09 25.31
N THR A 693 -2.73 -29.74 26.27
CA THR A 693 -2.61 -29.43 27.70
C THR A 693 -1.27 -29.93 28.24
N GLY A 694 -0.42 -29.05 28.78
CA GLY A 694 0.79 -29.43 29.52
C GLY A 694 2.11 -28.78 29.09
N ILE A 695 2.10 -27.63 28.41
CA ILE A 695 3.32 -26.87 28.03
C ILE A 695 3.63 -25.76 29.06
N ASP A 696 2.73 -25.54 30.04
CA ASP A 696 2.84 -24.49 31.06
C ASP A 696 4.16 -24.62 31.84
N ALA A 697 4.95 -23.54 31.84
CA ALA A 697 6.29 -23.57 32.44
C ALA A 697 6.29 -23.07 33.88
N ALA A 698 6.89 -23.83 34.80
CA ALA A 698 6.97 -23.50 36.22
C ALA A 698 8.32 -22.88 36.60
N ILE A 699 8.30 -21.86 37.46
CA ILE A 699 9.51 -21.25 38.02
C ILE A 699 10.14 -22.13 39.10
N GLN A 700 11.45 -22.34 39.04
CA GLN A 700 12.23 -23.05 40.07
C GLN A 700 13.37 -22.18 40.61
N ASN A 701 13.42 -22.04 41.95
CA ASN A 701 14.47 -21.38 42.74
C ASN A 701 14.74 -19.87 42.49
N ILE A 702 13.87 -19.14 41.79
CA ILE A 702 14.04 -17.68 41.61
C ILE A 702 13.75 -16.87 42.89
N ASP A 703 12.93 -17.37 43.84
CA ASP A 703 12.56 -16.64 45.07
C ASP A 703 13.62 -16.63 46.20
N ASN A 704 14.81 -17.22 46.01
CA ASN A 704 15.83 -17.35 47.07
C ASN A 704 17.00 -16.34 46.98
N PHE A 705 16.83 -15.24 46.24
CA PHE A 705 17.77 -14.12 46.32
C PHE A 705 17.53 -13.35 47.62
N GLY A 706 18.48 -13.46 48.55
CA GLY A 706 18.38 -12.88 49.90
C GLY A 706 18.58 -11.35 49.99
N ASP A 707 17.99 -10.59 49.06
CA ASP A 707 17.89 -9.13 49.11
C ASP A 707 16.41 -8.72 49.12
N THR A 708 16.03 -7.76 49.96
CA THR A 708 14.63 -7.47 50.28
C THR A 708 14.05 -6.35 49.41
N GLY A 709 14.05 -6.58 48.10
CA GLY A 709 13.42 -5.71 47.08
C GLY A 709 12.70 -6.56 46.03
N PRO A 710 11.88 -5.96 45.14
CA PRO A 710 11.07 -6.70 44.18
C PRO A 710 11.92 -7.38 43.10
N ASN A 711 12.25 -8.64 43.38
CA ASN A 711 12.21 -9.85 42.56
C ASN A 711 12.74 -9.79 41.10
N ASN A 712 13.52 -10.80 40.71
CA ASN A 712 14.16 -10.93 39.38
C ASN A 712 13.21 -11.25 38.19
N ILE A 713 11.90 -11.04 38.38
CA ILE A 713 10.83 -11.24 37.39
C ILE A 713 10.29 -9.84 37.04
N GLY A 714 9.98 -9.58 35.77
CA GLY A 714 9.52 -8.24 35.36
C GLY A 714 10.65 -7.20 35.32
N GLN A 715 11.87 -7.62 34.97
CA GLN A 715 12.98 -6.69 34.70
C GLN A 715 12.78 -6.03 33.32
N VAL A 716 13.51 -4.97 33.00
CA VAL A 716 13.41 -4.31 31.68
C VAL A 716 13.86 -5.27 30.56
N GLY A 717 12.94 -5.59 29.64
CA GLY A 717 13.14 -6.37 28.41
C GLY A 717 13.73 -5.55 27.25
N PRO A 718 13.83 -6.10 26.04
CA PRO A 718 14.10 -5.33 24.83
C PRO A 718 12.97 -4.31 24.61
N ARG A 719 13.30 -3.04 24.35
CA ARG A 719 12.28 -1.97 24.24
C ARG A 719 12.72 -0.81 23.32
N PRO A 720 11.79 0.05 22.86
CA PRO A 720 12.07 1.28 22.13
C PRO A 720 13.22 2.12 22.72
N GLY A 721 14.26 2.34 21.91
CA GLY A 721 15.44 3.13 22.27
C GLY A 721 16.63 2.35 22.85
N ASP A 722 16.47 1.05 23.17
CA ASP A 722 17.62 0.18 23.48
C ASP A 722 18.44 -0.12 22.20
N ILE A 723 19.61 -0.77 22.31
CA ILE A 723 20.49 -1.06 21.17
C ILE A 723 20.80 -2.56 21.09
N ALA A 724 20.70 -3.12 19.87
CA ALA A 724 21.16 -4.46 19.51
C ALA A 724 21.95 -4.44 18.21
N GLY A 725 23.19 -4.93 18.23
CA GLY A 725 24.06 -4.99 17.04
C GLY A 725 24.39 -3.62 16.41
N GLY A 726 24.15 -2.51 17.11
CA GLY A 726 24.27 -1.14 16.59
C GLY A 726 22.97 -0.56 16.00
N TYR A 727 21.88 -1.34 15.97
CA TYR A 727 20.55 -0.89 15.59
C TYR A 727 19.75 -0.49 16.83
N VAL A 728 18.85 0.49 16.70
CA VAL A 728 17.92 0.86 17.77
C VAL A 728 16.81 -0.19 17.80
N ILE A 729 16.59 -0.79 18.96
CA ILE A 729 15.42 -1.63 19.20
C ILE A 729 14.21 -0.71 19.25
N ASP A 730 13.20 -1.02 18.45
CA ASP A 730 11.97 -0.23 18.32
C ASP A 730 10.73 -1.13 18.36
N GLY A 731 10.82 -2.35 17.81
CA GLY A 731 9.75 -3.32 17.57
C GLY A 731 8.87 -3.74 18.74
N PHE A 732 9.37 -3.59 19.95
CA PHE A 732 8.73 -3.97 21.19
C PHE A 732 7.88 -2.83 21.78
N ALA A 733 7.10 -3.15 22.81
CA ALA A 733 6.40 -2.16 23.62
C ALA A 733 7.38 -1.45 24.59
N THR A 734 7.05 -0.24 25.04
CA THR A 734 7.91 0.55 25.96
C THR A 734 8.03 -0.04 27.37
N ASP A 735 7.04 -0.85 27.73
CA ASP A 735 6.83 -1.58 28.97
C ASP A 735 7.23 -3.05 28.88
N ASN A 736 7.83 -3.50 27.76
CA ASN A 736 8.28 -4.89 27.60
C ASN A 736 9.29 -5.29 28.70
N LEU A 737 9.08 -6.49 29.26
CA LEU A 737 9.75 -7.03 30.42
C LEU A 737 10.58 -8.28 30.09
N ALA A 738 11.41 -8.73 31.02
CA ALA A 738 12.22 -9.92 30.90
C ALA A 738 12.45 -10.58 32.26
N VAL A 739 12.85 -11.85 32.25
CA VAL A 739 13.32 -12.55 33.46
C VAL A 739 14.83 -12.44 33.56
N HIS A 740 15.33 -12.07 34.74
CA HIS A 740 16.76 -12.08 35.06
C HIS A 740 17.15 -13.40 35.71
N PHE A 741 18.08 -14.09 35.07
CA PHE A 741 18.72 -15.31 35.55
C PHE A 741 20.08 -14.95 36.15
N GLY A 742 20.42 -15.56 37.27
CA GLY A 742 21.68 -15.29 37.96
C GLY A 742 21.99 -16.26 39.08
N HIS A 743 23.10 -16.01 39.77
CA HIS A 743 23.78 -16.99 40.64
C HIS A 743 23.66 -16.66 42.14
N PRO A 744 22.56 -17.05 42.83
CA PRO A 744 22.45 -16.88 44.27
C PRO A 744 23.31 -17.89 45.04
N ILE A 745 23.53 -17.60 46.33
CA ILE A 745 24.44 -18.35 47.22
C ILE A 745 23.90 -19.77 47.59
N SER A 746 22.84 -20.26 46.94
CA SER A 746 22.13 -21.48 47.32
C SER A 746 21.37 -22.23 46.19
N GLY A 747 21.64 -21.95 44.91
CA GLY A 747 21.01 -22.66 43.79
C GLY A 747 21.06 -21.87 42.48
N PHE A 748 20.38 -22.36 41.44
CA PHE A 748 20.23 -21.68 40.14
C PHE A 748 18.75 -21.48 39.82
N GLY A 749 18.41 -20.27 39.38
CA GLY A 749 17.10 -19.96 38.82
C GLY A 749 16.94 -20.61 37.44
N ARG A 750 15.79 -21.21 37.18
CA ARG A 750 15.38 -21.68 35.84
C ARG A 750 13.87 -21.61 35.71
N LEU A 751 13.41 -21.52 34.47
CA LEU A 751 12.04 -21.83 34.08
C LEU A 751 12.04 -23.27 33.53
N GLU A 752 11.08 -24.09 33.95
CA GLU A 752 11.05 -25.53 33.69
C GLU A 752 9.69 -25.99 33.13
N VAL A 753 9.73 -26.62 31.96
CA VAL A 753 8.61 -27.39 31.40
C VAL A 753 8.89 -28.86 31.69
N THR A 754 8.08 -29.44 32.57
CA THR A 754 8.23 -30.83 33.02
C THR A 754 7.90 -31.81 31.90
N ASP A 755 8.72 -32.87 31.77
CA ASP A 755 8.52 -33.94 30.81
C ASP A 755 8.17 -35.26 31.54
N ASP A 756 6.94 -35.75 31.37
CA ASP A 756 6.51 -37.07 31.86
C ASP A 756 6.35 -38.02 30.67
N ALA A 757 7.14 -39.10 30.66
CA ALA A 757 7.24 -40.13 29.62
C ALA A 757 5.95 -40.95 29.34
N VAL A 758 4.81 -40.47 29.83
CA VAL A 758 3.45 -41.01 29.62
C VAL A 758 2.64 -40.16 28.62
N THR A 759 3.02 -38.89 28.40
CA THR A 759 2.36 -37.95 27.48
C THR A 759 3.38 -37.35 26.51
N PRO A 760 3.18 -37.41 25.17
CA PRO A 760 4.10 -36.80 24.22
C PRO A 760 4.21 -35.29 24.45
N ASN A 761 5.42 -34.78 24.60
CA ASN A 761 5.68 -33.34 24.72
C ASN A 761 5.95 -32.79 23.30
N PRO A 762 5.29 -31.70 22.85
CA PRO A 762 5.58 -31.14 21.53
C PRO A 762 7.02 -30.62 21.37
N LEU A 763 7.76 -30.47 22.47
CA LEU A 763 9.19 -30.16 22.49
C LEU A 763 10.09 -31.41 22.32
N ASP A 764 9.54 -32.60 22.12
CA ASP A 764 10.27 -33.83 21.79
C ASP A 764 10.71 -33.86 20.30
N ILE A 765 11.38 -32.78 19.87
CA ILE A 765 11.72 -32.53 18.46
C ILE A 765 12.88 -33.45 18.03
N THR A 766 12.59 -34.40 17.14
CA THR A 766 13.57 -35.34 16.56
C THR A 766 14.06 -34.97 15.15
N GLY A 767 13.38 -34.04 14.49
CA GLY A 767 13.56 -33.67 13.09
C GLY A 767 14.40 -32.41 12.88
N SER A 768 13.95 -31.54 11.99
CA SER A 768 14.47 -30.17 11.90
C SER A 768 14.07 -29.35 13.13
N LEU A 769 14.81 -28.29 13.43
CA LEU A 769 14.62 -27.47 14.63
C LEU A 769 15.07 -26.03 14.38
N THR A 770 14.32 -25.05 14.88
CA THR A 770 14.82 -23.69 15.16
C THR A 770 14.62 -23.35 16.63
N LEU A 771 15.62 -22.70 17.23
CA LEU A 771 15.55 -22.06 18.54
C LEU A 771 15.90 -20.58 18.38
N GLU A 772 15.15 -19.69 18.99
CA GLU A 772 15.48 -18.25 19.05
C GLU A 772 15.18 -17.65 20.43
N ALA A 773 15.91 -16.58 20.77
CA ALA A 773 15.76 -15.84 22.02
C ALA A 773 16.38 -14.44 21.92
N TRP A 774 15.84 -13.49 22.69
CA TRP A 774 16.54 -12.25 23.04
C TRP A 774 17.29 -12.42 24.35
N VAL A 775 18.56 -12.00 24.40
CA VAL A 775 19.38 -12.06 25.62
C VAL A 775 20.12 -10.76 25.89
N ASN A 776 20.30 -10.42 27.17
CA ASN A 776 21.17 -9.35 27.63
C ASN A 776 22.14 -9.90 28.69
N ARG A 777 23.43 -9.95 28.36
CA ARG A 777 24.45 -10.59 29.19
C ARG A 777 25.08 -9.62 30.18
N ASP A 778 24.85 -9.80 31.48
CA ASP A 778 25.32 -8.84 32.50
C ASP A 778 26.86 -8.83 32.66
N ALA A 779 27.50 -10.00 32.74
CA ALA A 779 28.94 -10.11 32.98
C ALA A 779 29.57 -11.39 32.41
N GLN A 780 30.81 -11.28 31.92
CA GLN A 780 31.60 -12.44 31.50
C GLN A 780 32.33 -13.06 32.69
N THR A 781 31.71 -14.09 33.28
CA THR A 781 32.23 -14.87 34.40
C THR A 781 32.54 -16.29 33.94
N ASP A 782 33.76 -16.80 34.18
CA ASP A 782 34.12 -18.19 33.87
C ASP A 782 33.44 -19.16 34.84
N SER A 783 32.31 -19.71 34.41
CA SER A 783 31.55 -20.77 35.10
C SER A 783 32.11 -22.18 34.87
N GLY A 784 33.18 -22.32 34.09
CA GLY A 784 33.84 -23.60 33.80
C GLY A 784 33.08 -24.51 32.84
N GLY A 785 32.11 -23.99 32.10
CA GLY A 785 31.37 -24.70 31.05
C GLY A 785 30.36 -23.79 30.35
N ASN A 786 29.59 -24.34 29.42
CA ASN A 786 28.54 -23.60 28.71
C ASN A 786 27.39 -23.26 29.67
N GLU A 787 26.65 -22.19 29.38
CA GLU A 787 25.54 -21.68 30.18
C GLU A 787 24.26 -21.69 29.35
N GLY A 788 23.22 -22.38 29.83
CA GLY A 788 22.03 -22.67 29.02
C GLY A 788 21.13 -21.45 28.84
N ILE A 789 20.82 -21.09 27.59
CA ILE A 789 19.81 -20.08 27.27
C ILE A 789 18.46 -20.80 27.10
N VAL A 790 18.41 -21.79 26.20
CA VAL A 790 17.24 -22.66 25.94
C VAL A 790 17.73 -24.09 25.76
N SER A 791 17.27 -25.05 26.58
CA SER A 791 17.80 -26.42 26.51
C SER A 791 16.77 -27.53 26.78
N LYS A 792 16.90 -28.63 26.04
CA LYS A 792 16.40 -29.97 26.39
C LYS A 792 17.61 -30.92 26.43
N TYR A 793 18.48 -30.69 27.41
CA TYR A 793 19.88 -31.18 27.39
C TYR A 793 20.38 -31.66 28.75
N VAL A 794 19.54 -32.40 29.49
CA VAL A 794 19.88 -32.88 30.84
C VAL A 794 21.05 -33.86 30.80
N GLY A 795 22.22 -33.37 31.21
CA GLY A 795 23.49 -34.08 31.07
C GLY A 795 23.64 -35.31 31.98
N ASP A 796 23.06 -35.27 33.19
CA ASP A 796 22.99 -36.44 34.06
C ASP A 796 21.86 -37.37 33.60
N GLY A 797 22.21 -38.64 33.35
CA GLY A 797 21.30 -39.62 32.75
C GLY A 797 21.49 -39.82 31.24
N ASN A 798 22.21 -38.92 30.56
CA ASN A 798 22.39 -38.88 29.10
C ASN A 798 21.10 -38.59 28.31
N ASN A 799 20.40 -37.50 28.66
CA ASN A 799 19.24 -36.99 27.94
C ASN A 799 19.59 -35.68 27.20
N ARG A 800 20.52 -35.78 26.24
CA ARG A 800 21.00 -34.65 25.43
C ARG A 800 20.33 -34.62 24.07
N SER A 801 19.28 -33.80 23.93
CA SER A 801 18.57 -33.58 22.67
C SER A 801 19.11 -32.33 21.96
N TYR A 802 18.86 -31.14 22.51
CA TYR A 802 19.30 -29.87 21.90
C TYR A 802 19.51 -28.77 22.95
N ASN A 803 20.38 -27.80 22.66
CA ASN A 803 20.70 -26.69 23.57
C ASN A 803 21.30 -25.49 22.83
N LEU A 804 20.71 -24.31 23.06
CA LEU A 804 21.24 -23.00 22.74
C LEU A 804 21.88 -22.41 24.00
N PHE A 805 23.16 -22.06 23.96
CA PHE A 805 23.96 -21.72 25.13
C PHE A 805 24.91 -20.53 24.89
N TYR A 806 25.40 -19.97 25.99
CA TYR A 806 26.53 -19.04 26.04
C TYR A 806 27.81 -19.78 26.48
N ASP A 807 28.91 -19.62 25.77
CA ASP A 807 30.25 -20.08 26.14
C ASP A 807 31.03 -18.88 26.72
N PRO A 808 31.22 -18.80 28.05
CA PRO A 808 31.84 -17.64 28.69
C PRO A 808 33.33 -17.48 28.37
N VAL A 809 34.01 -18.45 27.75
CA VAL A 809 35.43 -18.36 27.37
C VAL A 809 35.62 -18.95 25.98
N PRO A 810 35.35 -18.17 24.91
CA PRO A 810 35.76 -16.74 24.83
C PRO A 810 34.65 -15.70 25.01
N GLY A 811 33.38 -16.06 25.16
CA GLY A 811 32.24 -15.12 25.23
C GLY A 811 31.27 -15.24 24.04
N ARG A 812 31.07 -16.45 23.53
CA ARG A 812 30.32 -16.77 22.30
C ARG A 812 28.94 -17.31 22.60
N VAL A 813 28.08 -17.32 21.60
CA VAL A 813 26.86 -18.13 21.63
C VAL A 813 27.11 -19.41 20.84
N GLY A 814 26.41 -20.48 21.18
CA GLY A 814 26.58 -21.76 20.50
C GLY A 814 25.34 -22.63 20.60
N PHE A 815 25.25 -23.56 19.65
CA PHE A 815 24.13 -24.46 19.47
C PHE A 815 24.65 -25.88 19.35
N VAL A 816 24.06 -26.80 20.13
CA VAL A 816 24.42 -28.23 20.13
C VAL A 816 23.18 -29.10 20.01
N ILE A 817 23.27 -30.12 19.15
CA ILE A 817 22.29 -31.20 19.03
C ILE A 817 22.95 -32.56 19.32
N GLY A 818 22.18 -33.51 19.85
CA GLY A 818 22.65 -34.84 20.23
C GLY A 818 21.87 -35.95 19.55
N GLN A 819 22.57 -36.97 19.05
CA GLN A 819 21.96 -38.10 18.32
C GLN A 819 21.60 -39.31 19.21
N SER A 820 22.23 -39.47 20.37
CA SER A 820 22.04 -40.64 21.26
C SER A 820 21.88 -40.30 22.74
N GLY A 821 21.65 -39.02 23.06
CA GLY A 821 21.63 -38.50 24.42
C GLY A 821 23.01 -38.46 25.12
N THR A 822 24.02 -39.15 24.58
CA THR A 822 25.39 -39.13 25.08
C THR A 822 26.21 -37.98 24.48
N PHE A 823 27.09 -37.38 25.30
CA PHE A 823 28.03 -36.34 24.85
C PHE A 823 29.02 -36.81 23.76
N ALA A 824 29.15 -38.13 23.55
CA ALA A 824 30.03 -38.67 22.52
C ALA A 824 29.43 -38.62 21.10
N SER A 825 28.17 -38.23 20.96
CA SER A 825 27.43 -38.14 19.69
C SER A 825 26.68 -36.81 19.57
N THR A 826 27.33 -35.71 19.92
CA THR A 826 26.80 -34.35 19.77
C THR A 826 27.50 -33.63 18.63
N SER A 827 26.75 -32.82 17.89
CA SER A 827 27.27 -31.86 16.92
C SER A 827 27.03 -30.45 17.46
N GLN A 828 28.07 -29.61 17.44
CA GLN A 828 28.05 -28.28 18.06
C GLN A 828 28.65 -27.27 17.09
N ILE A 829 28.02 -26.09 17.01
CA ILE A 829 28.53 -24.92 16.32
C ILE A 829 28.54 -23.72 17.29
N ASN A 830 29.52 -22.82 17.14
CA ASN A 830 29.65 -21.60 17.94
C ASN A 830 29.72 -20.38 17.01
N SER A 831 29.31 -19.20 17.48
CA SER A 831 29.42 -17.95 16.73
C SER A 831 30.87 -17.63 16.38
N GLU A 832 31.10 -16.97 15.25
CA GLU A 832 32.45 -16.55 14.84
C GLU A 832 33.00 -15.40 15.70
N THR A 833 32.12 -14.59 16.28
CA THR A 833 32.39 -13.42 17.12
C THR A 833 31.80 -13.60 18.53
N ASP A 834 32.38 -12.87 19.48
CA ASP A 834 31.95 -12.82 20.88
C ASP A 834 30.82 -11.77 21.01
N ILE A 835 29.83 -12.00 21.88
CA ILE A 835 28.67 -11.08 22.04
C ILE A 835 28.95 -9.97 23.08
N ALA A 836 28.24 -8.84 22.96
CA ALA A 836 28.40 -7.69 23.85
C ALA A 836 27.81 -7.96 25.26
N LEU A 837 28.34 -7.25 26.27
CA LEU A 837 27.87 -7.30 27.65
C LEU A 837 27.00 -6.06 27.94
N GLY A 838 25.85 -6.25 28.60
CA GLY A 838 24.89 -5.21 28.95
C GLY A 838 23.98 -4.74 27.80
N GLU A 839 24.20 -5.25 26.59
CA GLU A 839 23.42 -4.94 25.39
C GLU A 839 22.49 -6.12 25.03
N TRP A 840 21.34 -5.80 24.46
CA TRP A 840 20.42 -6.82 23.95
C TRP A 840 20.99 -7.43 22.66
N THR A 841 20.92 -8.74 22.55
CA THR A 841 21.37 -9.51 21.38
C THR A 841 20.30 -10.54 21.04
N TYR A 842 19.87 -10.54 19.77
CA TYR A 842 18.99 -11.57 19.24
C TYR A 842 19.84 -12.75 18.76
N ILE A 843 19.44 -13.96 19.12
CA ILE A 843 20.15 -15.19 18.76
C ILE A 843 19.12 -16.16 18.18
N ALA A 844 19.43 -16.74 17.03
CA ALA A 844 18.67 -17.83 16.45
C ALA A 844 19.60 -18.95 15.97
N ALA A 845 19.17 -20.19 16.04
CA ALA A 845 19.94 -21.35 15.57
C ALA A 845 19.02 -22.38 14.92
N THR A 846 19.45 -22.95 13.79
CA THR A 846 18.67 -23.91 13.00
C THR A 846 19.43 -25.21 12.78
N TYR A 847 18.69 -26.31 12.69
CA TYR A 847 19.16 -27.58 12.15
C TYR A 847 18.16 -28.07 11.11
N ASP A 848 18.58 -28.17 9.85
CA ASP A 848 17.81 -28.79 8.78
C ASP A 848 18.21 -30.27 8.64
N GLN A 849 17.30 -31.17 9.00
CA GLN A 849 17.50 -32.61 8.89
C GLN A 849 17.70 -33.07 7.44
N SER A 850 17.13 -32.38 6.44
CA SER A 850 17.18 -32.80 5.04
C SER A 850 18.56 -32.63 4.41
N THR A 851 19.30 -31.59 4.83
CA THR A 851 20.68 -31.31 4.41
C THR A 851 21.73 -31.67 5.48
N THR A 852 21.31 -32.00 6.71
CA THR A 852 22.15 -32.16 7.91
C THR A 852 22.97 -30.90 8.26
N THR A 853 22.41 -29.72 7.98
CA THR A 853 23.09 -28.43 8.17
C THR A 853 22.67 -27.80 9.50
N MET A 854 23.64 -27.43 10.33
CA MET A 854 23.45 -26.53 11.47
C MET A 854 23.83 -25.11 11.07
N SER A 855 23.00 -24.13 11.38
CA SER A 855 23.27 -22.70 11.18
C SER A 855 23.04 -21.92 12.48
N LEU A 856 23.80 -20.86 12.71
CA LEU A 856 23.72 -20.02 13.91
C LEU A 856 23.79 -18.55 13.50
N TYR A 857 22.86 -17.75 14.03
CA TYR A 857 22.62 -16.36 13.67
C TYR A 857 22.73 -15.46 14.90
N VAL A 858 23.26 -14.27 14.71
CA VAL A 858 23.41 -13.24 15.75
C VAL A 858 22.95 -11.92 15.18
N ASN A 859 21.93 -11.31 15.78
CA ASN A 859 21.28 -10.09 15.31
C ASN A 859 20.81 -10.21 13.84
N GLY A 860 20.09 -11.29 13.52
CA GLY A 860 19.56 -11.59 12.19
C GLY A 860 20.58 -12.16 11.19
N GLU A 861 21.86 -11.83 11.35
CA GLU A 861 22.94 -12.20 10.43
C GLU A 861 23.50 -13.60 10.69
N LEU A 862 23.85 -14.33 9.62
CA LEU A 862 24.45 -15.66 9.70
C LEU A 862 25.87 -15.57 10.28
N SER A 863 26.07 -16.08 11.50
CA SER A 863 27.36 -16.07 12.20
C SER A 863 28.21 -17.31 11.92
N ALA A 864 27.59 -18.48 11.76
CA ALA A 864 28.30 -19.73 11.45
C ALA A 864 27.37 -20.78 10.81
N GLN A 865 27.93 -21.66 9.95
CA GLN A 865 27.21 -22.78 9.35
C GLN A 865 28.13 -24.01 9.18
N GLU A 866 27.62 -25.22 9.48
CA GLU A 866 28.35 -26.49 9.30
C GLU A 866 27.41 -27.64 8.90
N VAL A 867 27.84 -28.51 7.98
CA VAL A 867 27.17 -29.78 7.67
C VAL A 867 27.69 -30.87 8.60
N VAL A 868 26.82 -31.45 9.42
CA VAL A 868 27.19 -32.28 10.56
C VAL A 868 26.85 -33.76 10.38
N ALA A 869 27.45 -34.62 11.22
CA ALA A 869 27.24 -36.07 11.14
C ALA A 869 25.95 -36.55 11.85
N THR A 870 25.29 -35.69 12.61
CA THR A 870 23.99 -35.97 13.26
C THR A 870 22.90 -35.96 12.19
N THR A 871 22.07 -37.02 12.15
CA THR A 871 21.00 -37.19 11.14
C THR A 871 19.59 -37.15 11.73
N GLU A 872 19.47 -37.15 13.05
CA GLU A 872 18.23 -37.10 13.82
C GLU A 872 18.58 -36.57 15.22
N ILE A 873 17.68 -35.79 15.80
CA ILE A 873 17.81 -35.32 17.19
C ILE A 873 17.26 -36.42 18.12
N PHE A 874 17.94 -36.63 19.23
CA PHE A 874 17.58 -37.65 20.22
C PHE A 874 16.26 -37.33 20.92
N ASP A 875 15.28 -38.22 20.80
CA ASP A 875 14.08 -38.27 21.63
C ASP A 875 14.48 -38.57 23.09
N GLY A 876 14.58 -37.53 23.90
CA GLY A 876 15.13 -37.58 25.25
C GLY A 876 14.12 -37.12 26.29
N VAL A 877 13.90 -37.96 27.30
CA VAL A 877 13.03 -37.68 28.47
C VAL A 877 13.63 -36.66 29.45
N GLY A 878 14.34 -35.66 28.93
CA GLY A 878 14.88 -34.53 29.68
C GLY A 878 13.88 -33.39 29.68
N GLU A 879 13.73 -32.74 30.83
CA GLU A 879 12.96 -31.51 30.98
C GLU A 879 13.50 -30.42 30.02
N PHE A 880 12.61 -29.54 29.58
CA PHE A 880 12.96 -28.35 28.82
C PHE A 880 13.13 -27.17 29.80
N TRP A 881 14.25 -26.47 29.70
CA TRP A 881 14.62 -25.37 30.60
C TRP A 881 15.00 -24.11 29.83
N ILE A 882 14.59 -22.95 30.35
CA ILE A 882 15.11 -21.62 29.97
C ILE A 882 16.01 -21.12 31.11
N GLY A 883 17.18 -20.58 30.75
CA GLY A 883 18.20 -20.06 31.67
C GLY A 883 19.12 -21.10 32.34
N HIS A 884 18.96 -22.39 32.03
CA HIS A 884 19.80 -23.46 32.58
C HIS A 884 19.97 -24.67 31.64
N GLN A 885 21.04 -25.46 31.84
CA GLN A 885 21.34 -26.66 31.01
C GLN A 885 21.82 -27.92 31.76
N PHE A 886 21.91 -27.93 33.09
CA PHE A 886 22.39 -29.11 33.84
C PHE A 886 21.66 -29.35 35.17
N SER A 887 21.48 -30.61 35.60
CA SER A 887 20.97 -30.93 36.94
C SER A 887 22.13 -31.16 37.91
N GLY A 888 22.26 -30.35 38.97
CA GLY A 888 23.26 -30.55 40.03
C GLY A 888 23.91 -29.24 40.52
N ASP A 889 24.96 -29.35 41.33
CA ASP A 889 25.68 -28.20 41.91
C ASP A 889 26.62 -27.47 40.91
N ASN A 890 26.45 -27.67 39.60
CA ASN A 890 27.33 -27.10 38.56
C ASN A 890 26.89 -25.69 38.15
N LEU A 891 27.84 -24.83 37.80
CA LEU A 891 27.64 -23.38 37.67
C LEU A 891 27.03 -22.92 36.33
N TRP A 892 26.31 -23.78 35.63
CA TRP A 892 26.01 -23.68 34.19
C TRP A 892 24.66 -23.02 33.85
N GLY A 893 24.25 -22.04 34.66
CA GLY A 893 23.10 -21.18 34.39
C GLY A 893 23.51 -19.90 33.68
N PHE A 894 22.58 -19.31 32.91
CA PHE A 894 22.81 -18.00 32.30
C PHE A 894 22.78 -16.90 33.37
N GLU A 895 23.74 -15.97 33.33
CA GLU A 895 23.79 -14.77 34.17
C GLU A 895 23.46 -13.54 33.31
N GLY A 896 22.22 -13.08 33.39
CA GLY A 896 21.68 -12.00 32.55
C GLY A 896 20.18 -12.18 32.31
N ARG A 897 19.62 -11.33 31.44
CA ARG A 897 18.20 -11.38 31.06
C ARG A 897 17.99 -12.23 29.81
N ILE A 898 16.90 -12.98 29.78
CA ILE A 898 16.38 -13.68 28.60
C ILE A 898 14.92 -13.25 28.44
N ASP A 899 14.50 -13.08 27.20
CA ASP A 899 13.12 -12.79 26.80
C ASP A 899 12.82 -13.41 25.41
N GLU A 900 11.55 -13.41 25.02
CA GLU A 900 11.12 -13.67 23.63
C GLU A 900 11.65 -15.00 23.07
N VAL A 901 11.45 -16.08 23.83
CA VAL A 901 11.97 -17.41 23.48
C VAL A 901 10.98 -18.15 22.58
N ALA A 902 11.38 -18.50 21.36
CA ALA A 902 10.57 -19.33 20.47
C ALA A 902 11.28 -20.61 20.00
N VAL A 903 10.48 -21.65 19.78
CA VAL A 903 10.91 -23.00 19.39
C VAL A 903 10.05 -23.47 18.22
N TYR A 904 10.67 -24.01 17.17
CA TYR A 904 10.00 -24.50 15.97
C TYR A 904 10.46 -25.93 15.65
N ASP A 905 9.55 -26.80 15.23
CA ASP A 905 9.82 -28.15 14.69
C ASP A 905 10.21 -28.13 13.18
N THR A 906 10.48 -26.94 12.65
CA THR A 906 10.98 -26.66 11.30
C THR A 906 12.33 -25.94 11.37
N ALA A 907 13.12 -26.01 10.29
CA ALA A 907 14.28 -25.14 10.12
C ALA A 907 13.86 -23.89 9.35
N LEU A 908 13.72 -22.76 10.06
CA LEU A 908 13.46 -21.46 9.43
C LEU A 908 14.61 -21.06 8.48
N SER A 909 14.26 -20.33 7.43
CA SER A 909 15.21 -19.75 6.48
C SER A 909 15.95 -18.55 7.09
N ALA A 910 17.05 -18.16 6.45
CA ALA A 910 17.78 -16.94 6.83
C ALA A 910 16.90 -15.68 6.72
N GLY A 911 15.99 -15.63 5.74
CA GLY A 911 15.06 -14.50 5.54
C GLY A 911 14.01 -14.38 6.64
N GLU A 912 13.45 -15.49 7.12
CA GLU A 912 12.51 -15.50 8.25
C GLU A 912 13.21 -15.03 9.55
N ILE A 913 14.41 -15.54 9.83
CA ILE A 913 15.22 -15.14 11.00
C ILE A 913 15.63 -13.66 10.92
N GLN A 914 15.98 -13.18 9.73
CA GLN A 914 16.24 -11.76 9.48
C GLN A 914 14.95 -10.93 9.71
N SER A 915 13.80 -11.37 9.21
CA SER A 915 12.51 -10.69 9.39
C SER A 915 12.12 -10.57 10.86
N HIS A 916 12.34 -11.61 11.66
CA HIS A 916 12.12 -11.57 13.11
C HIS A 916 13.00 -10.48 13.76
N PHE A 917 14.31 -10.48 13.48
CA PHE A 917 15.21 -9.44 14.01
C PHE A 917 14.81 -8.02 13.58
N GLU A 918 14.42 -7.85 12.32
CA GLU A 918 14.07 -6.54 11.75
C GLU A 918 12.75 -5.98 12.27
N ALA A 919 11.78 -6.86 12.55
CA ALA A 919 10.55 -6.48 13.25
C ALA A 919 10.87 -5.90 14.64
N ALA A 920 11.89 -6.42 15.32
CA ALA A 920 12.38 -5.94 16.63
C ALA A 920 13.24 -4.66 16.55
N VAL A 921 14.07 -4.47 15.54
CA VAL A 921 14.93 -3.26 15.41
C VAL A 921 14.36 -2.16 14.49
N GLY A 922 13.07 -2.26 14.17
CA GLY A 922 12.33 -1.22 13.46
C GLY A 922 12.98 -0.81 12.14
N ALA A 923 13.50 -1.78 11.38
CA ALA A 923 14.22 -1.53 10.15
C ALA A 923 13.27 -0.89 9.11
N SER A 924 13.31 0.44 9.01
CA SER A 924 12.28 1.21 8.33
C SER A 924 12.07 0.77 6.88
N SER A 925 10.82 0.45 6.50
CA SER A 925 10.41 0.10 5.13
C SER A 925 10.46 1.28 4.13
N GLY A 926 11.21 2.34 4.46
CA GLY A 926 11.34 3.55 3.66
C GLY A 926 12.63 3.53 2.85
N ALA A 927 12.57 3.99 1.60
CA ALA A 927 13.75 4.07 0.74
C ALA A 927 14.86 4.96 1.33
N TYR A 928 16.11 4.50 1.20
CA TYR A 928 17.29 5.19 1.69
C TYR A 928 17.84 6.10 0.60
N THR A 929 17.76 7.41 0.82
CA THR A 929 18.26 8.39 -0.15
C THR A 929 19.65 8.89 0.26
N TRP A 930 20.60 8.90 -0.68
CA TRP A 930 21.92 9.50 -0.45
C TRP A 930 21.75 11.01 -0.16
N ASN A 931 22.27 11.48 0.98
CA ASN A 931 21.91 12.80 1.52
C ASN A 931 22.99 13.89 1.34
N ILE A 932 24.21 13.54 0.93
CA ILE A 932 25.34 14.47 0.79
C ILE A 932 25.66 14.81 -0.67
N ASN A 933 25.92 16.10 -0.94
CA ASN A 933 26.55 16.57 -2.17
C ASN A 933 28.06 16.33 -2.11
N GLY A 934 28.48 15.06 -2.17
CA GLY A 934 29.87 14.67 -2.06
C GLY A 934 30.08 13.15 -2.07
N SER A 935 31.33 12.75 -2.22
CA SER A 935 31.79 11.35 -2.11
C SER A 935 31.83 10.93 -0.63
N GLY A 936 31.50 9.68 -0.33
CA GLY A 936 31.37 9.21 1.05
C GLY A 936 31.34 7.69 1.21
N ASN A 937 31.47 7.22 2.46
CA ASN A 937 31.33 5.82 2.81
C ASN A 937 29.85 5.43 2.89
N TRP A 938 29.45 4.35 2.25
CA TRP A 938 28.13 3.73 2.35
C TRP A 938 27.81 3.34 3.80
N GLY A 939 28.78 2.83 4.56
CA GLY A 939 28.63 2.44 5.97
C GLY A 939 28.50 3.60 6.96
N SER A 940 28.40 4.85 6.51
CA SER A 940 28.24 6.02 7.37
C SER A 940 26.79 6.48 7.38
N ILE A 941 26.08 6.24 8.50
CA ILE A 941 24.68 6.67 8.75
C ILE A 941 24.45 8.13 8.33
N ALA A 942 25.40 9.02 8.64
CA ALA A 942 25.29 10.45 8.31
C ALA A 942 25.17 10.78 6.81
N ASN A 943 25.42 9.82 5.91
CA ASN A 943 25.31 9.99 4.45
C ASN A 943 23.94 9.57 3.89
N TRP A 944 23.02 9.11 4.74
CA TRP A 944 21.70 8.60 4.35
C TRP A 944 20.55 9.43 4.94
N SER A 945 19.38 9.36 4.30
CA SER A 945 18.15 10.02 4.78
C SER A 945 17.56 9.38 6.04
N GLN A 946 17.94 8.14 6.35
CA GLN A 946 17.48 7.36 7.50
C GLN A 946 18.54 7.35 8.61
N ALA A 947 18.13 7.05 9.84
CA ALA A 947 19.04 6.90 11.00
C ALA A 947 19.83 5.58 11.01
N SER A 948 19.96 4.89 9.87
CA SER A 948 20.67 3.63 9.68
C SER A 948 21.34 3.56 8.29
N VAL A 949 22.11 2.51 8.04
CA VAL A 949 22.75 2.24 6.74
C VAL A 949 21.87 1.27 5.94
N PRO A 950 21.67 1.45 4.61
CA PRO A 950 21.02 0.45 3.78
C PRO A 950 21.96 -0.74 3.57
N ASN A 951 21.77 -1.80 4.36
CA ASN A 951 22.49 -3.06 4.22
C ASN A 951 21.60 -4.18 4.75
N ARG A 952 20.68 -4.67 3.90
CA ARG A 952 19.59 -5.57 4.29
C ARG A 952 18.90 -6.15 3.04
N THR A 953 18.29 -7.34 3.17
CA THR A 953 17.43 -7.92 2.12
C THR A 953 16.23 -7.00 1.80
N GLY A 954 15.84 -6.86 0.54
CA GLY A 954 14.66 -6.06 0.14
C GLY A 954 14.81 -4.53 0.22
N VAL A 955 15.92 -3.98 0.74
CA VAL A 955 16.02 -2.53 0.96
C VAL A 955 16.11 -1.71 -0.34
N VAL A 956 15.32 -0.66 -0.43
CA VAL A 956 15.30 0.30 -1.56
C VAL A 956 16.32 1.42 -1.33
N VAL A 957 17.17 1.69 -2.32
CA VAL A 957 18.22 2.73 -2.29
C VAL A 957 18.05 3.71 -3.44
N ASN A 958 17.97 5.01 -3.11
CA ASN A 958 17.77 6.10 -4.07
C ASN A 958 19.00 7.01 -4.17
N LEU A 959 19.67 6.98 -5.33
CA LEU A 959 20.80 7.85 -5.67
C LEU A 959 20.31 9.01 -6.56
N GLY A 960 19.75 10.04 -5.91
CA GLY A 960 19.12 11.19 -6.58
C GLY A 960 20.06 12.35 -6.92
N ASN A 961 19.47 13.45 -7.39
CA ASN A 961 20.15 14.69 -7.82
C ASN A 961 20.79 15.55 -6.70
N VAL A 962 21.18 14.97 -5.56
CA VAL A 962 21.88 15.71 -4.48
C VAL A 962 23.31 16.09 -4.88
N ILE A 963 23.94 15.31 -5.76
CA ILE A 963 25.30 15.57 -6.25
C ILE A 963 25.32 16.58 -7.40
N THR A 964 26.24 17.55 -7.37
CA THR A 964 26.37 18.58 -8.42
C THR A 964 27.57 18.38 -9.36
N SER A 965 28.30 17.28 -9.19
CA SER A 965 29.42 16.84 -10.02
C SER A 965 29.67 15.34 -9.74
N PRO A 966 30.34 14.58 -10.62
CA PRO A 966 30.60 13.15 -10.40
C PRO A 966 31.15 12.82 -9.00
N GLN A 967 30.55 11.85 -8.31
CA GLN A 967 30.97 11.41 -6.97
C GLN A 967 31.19 9.90 -6.89
N THR A 968 32.01 9.49 -5.93
CA THR A 968 32.24 8.09 -5.58
C THR A 968 31.60 7.76 -4.23
N ILE A 969 30.71 6.78 -4.21
CA ILE A 969 30.27 6.12 -2.98
C ILE A 969 31.15 4.88 -2.82
N TYR A 970 31.81 4.73 -1.68
CA TYR A 970 32.66 3.57 -1.39
C TYR A 970 32.13 2.78 -0.21
N HIS A 971 32.40 1.48 -0.18
CA HIS A 971 32.08 0.61 0.94
C HIS A 971 33.28 -0.28 1.28
N GLU A 972 33.37 -0.75 2.52
CA GLU A 972 34.51 -1.56 3.00
C GLU A 972 34.09 -3.02 3.21
N ASP A 973 32.89 -3.24 3.76
CA ASP A 973 32.27 -4.54 3.99
C ASP A 973 31.28 -4.93 2.87
N PRO A 974 30.80 -6.19 2.81
CA PRO A 974 29.70 -6.57 1.92
C PRO A 974 28.42 -5.78 2.24
N MET A 975 27.58 -5.57 1.23
CA MET A 975 26.26 -4.95 1.42
C MET A 975 25.15 -5.76 0.75
N VAL A 976 23.95 -5.74 1.30
CA VAL A 976 22.72 -6.29 0.70
C VAL A 976 21.75 -5.16 0.33
N VAL A 977 21.18 -5.23 -0.87
CA VAL A 977 20.23 -4.26 -1.44
C VAL A 977 19.12 -5.01 -2.19
N GLY A 978 17.86 -4.59 -2.07
CA GLY A 978 16.75 -5.14 -2.88
C GLY A 978 16.54 -4.38 -4.19
N GLU A 979 16.55 -3.04 -4.11
CA GLU A 979 16.31 -2.15 -5.24
C GLU A 979 17.32 -1.00 -5.25
N LEU A 980 18.01 -0.77 -6.37
CA LEU A 980 18.95 0.33 -6.57
C LEU A 980 18.44 1.29 -7.66
N ASN A 981 17.86 2.41 -7.23
CA ASN A 981 17.40 3.49 -8.10
C ASN A 981 18.46 4.57 -8.25
N ILE A 982 18.74 4.97 -9.50
CA ILE A 982 19.65 6.06 -9.83
C ILE A 982 18.92 7.07 -10.72
N ASP A 983 18.64 8.24 -10.14
CA ASP A 983 18.05 9.39 -10.82
C ASP A 983 18.98 10.59 -10.68
N SER A 984 20.07 10.60 -11.47
CA SER A 984 20.88 11.80 -11.58
C SER A 984 21.60 11.96 -12.91
N ALA A 985 21.48 13.16 -13.49
CA ALA A 985 22.30 13.56 -14.63
C ALA A 985 23.81 13.72 -14.31
N GLN A 986 24.24 13.48 -13.06
CA GLN A 986 25.64 13.44 -12.64
C GLN A 986 26.03 12.01 -12.25
N GLN A 987 27.25 11.60 -12.62
CA GLN A 987 27.73 10.24 -12.38
C GLN A 987 27.85 9.92 -10.88
N TYR A 988 27.19 8.84 -10.50
CA TYR A 988 27.55 8.03 -9.32
C TYR A 988 28.49 6.91 -9.75
N ALA A 989 29.58 6.75 -9.02
CA ALA A 989 30.44 5.57 -9.09
C ALA A 989 30.38 4.84 -7.75
N ILE A 990 29.88 3.60 -7.71
CA ILE A 990 29.89 2.76 -6.51
C ILE A 990 31.12 1.86 -6.57
N ALA A 991 32.06 2.01 -5.62
CA ALA A 991 33.39 1.40 -5.71
C ALA A 991 33.80 0.65 -4.43
N SER A 992 34.31 -0.58 -4.56
CA SER A 992 34.88 -1.34 -3.44
C SER A 992 35.75 -2.49 -3.90
N PHE A 993 36.44 -3.12 -2.95
CA PHE A 993 37.02 -4.45 -3.08
C PHE A 993 36.09 -5.57 -2.57
N SER A 994 35.02 -5.22 -1.85
CA SER A 994 34.00 -6.14 -1.36
C SER A 994 32.89 -6.37 -2.41
N THR A 995 31.76 -6.95 -1.99
CA THR A 995 30.63 -7.34 -2.86
C THR A 995 29.34 -6.66 -2.45
N MET A 996 28.61 -6.11 -3.42
CA MET A 996 27.20 -5.75 -3.32
C MET A 996 26.35 -6.98 -3.68
N ILE A 997 25.36 -7.29 -2.87
CA ILE A 997 24.47 -8.44 -3.02
C ILE A 997 23.08 -7.90 -3.32
N MET A 998 22.51 -8.27 -4.46
CA MET A 998 21.10 -7.99 -4.75
C MET A 998 20.25 -9.13 -4.20
N ARG A 999 19.33 -8.83 -3.29
CA ARG A 999 18.43 -9.82 -2.67
C ARG A 999 17.13 -9.19 -2.19
N THR A 1000 16.00 -9.87 -2.35
CA THR A 1000 14.65 -9.43 -1.93
C THR A 1000 13.93 -10.52 -1.12
N ASP A 1001 12.97 -10.13 -0.27
CA ASP A 1001 12.19 -11.08 0.53
C ASP A 1001 11.12 -11.81 -0.32
N ALA A 1002 10.73 -11.19 -1.45
CA ALA A 1002 9.86 -11.79 -2.47
C ALA A 1002 10.03 -11.11 -3.84
N GLY A 1003 9.76 -11.85 -4.91
CA GLY A 1003 9.77 -11.33 -6.28
C GLY A 1003 11.16 -11.31 -6.91
N SER A 1004 11.50 -10.22 -7.58
CA SER A 1004 12.79 -10.00 -8.23
C SER A 1004 13.46 -8.75 -7.67
N ALA A 1005 14.78 -8.76 -7.52
CA ALA A 1005 15.54 -7.56 -7.18
C ALA A 1005 15.59 -6.59 -8.38
N GLU A 1006 15.85 -5.31 -8.13
CA GLU A 1006 15.81 -4.27 -9.16
C GLU A 1006 17.03 -3.34 -9.19
N ILE A 1007 17.44 -2.93 -10.39
CA ILE A 1007 18.43 -1.87 -10.62
C ILE A 1007 17.91 -0.94 -11.72
N ASN A 1008 17.48 0.25 -11.35
CA ASN A 1008 16.83 1.20 -12.24
C ASN A 1008 17.67 2.46 -12.42
N VAL A 1009 18.03 2.80 -13.66
CA VAL A 1009 18.75 4.03 -14.02
C VAL A 1009 17.83 4.89 -14.89
N LEU A 1010 17.29 5.96 -14.31
CA LEU A 1010 16.32 6.82 -15.00
C LEU A 1010 17.02 7.74 -16.01
N GLN A 1011 18.18 8.27 -15.63
CA GLN A 1011 19.01 9.17 -16.44
C GLN A 1011 20.47 9.16 -15.94
N GLY A 1012 21.40 9.47 -16.84
CA GLY A 1012 22.82 9.69 -16.53
C GLY A 1012 23.75 8.53 -16.91
N ASP A 1013 25.06 8.75 -16.76
CA ASP A 1013 26.10 7.75 -17.06
C ASP A 1013 26.80 7.32 -15.76
N HIS A 1014 26.56 6.08 -15.32
CA HIS A 1014 26.89 5.58 -13.98
C HIS A 1014 27.84 4.37 -14.01
N LEU A 1015 28.58 4.16 -12.92
CA LEU A 1015 29.59 3.10 -12.81
C LEU A 1015 29.39 2.24 -11.55
N LEU A 1016 29.40 0.93 -11.73
CA LEU A 1016 29.51 -0.07 -10.68
C LEU A 1016 30.93 -0.65 -10.73
N GLN A 1017 31.82 -0.05 -9.95
CA GLN A 1017 33.23 -0.43 -9.77
C GLN A 1017 33.43 -1.34 -8.53
N THR A 1018 32.35 -1.98 -8.08
CA THR A 1018 32.34 -2.99 -7.01
C THR A 1018 32.00 -4.35 -7.60
N ASN A 1019 32.33 -5.44 -6.92
CA ASN A 1019 31.77 -6.73 -7.32
C ASN A 1019 30.29 -6.76 -6.97
N ILE A 1020 29.46 -7.39 -7.81
CA ILE A 1020 28.04 -7.57 -7.55
C ILE A 1020 27.67 -9.05 -7.64
N ARG A 1021 26.75 -9.50 -6.79
CA ARG A 1021 26.21 -10.86 -6.77
C ARG A 1021 24.68 -10.77 -6.74
N PHE A 1022 23.98 -11.53 -7.57
CA PHE A 1022 22.52 -11.58 -7.60
C PHE A 1022 22.05 -12.84 -6.88
N ASP A 1023 21.52 -12.72 -5.66
CA ASP A 1023 20.99 -13.86 -4.91
C ASP A 1023 19.54 -14.21 -5.31
N ASP A 1024 18.84 -13.30 -5.98
CA ASP A 1024 17.54 -13.52 -6.63
C ASP A 1024 17.57 -13.08 -8.10
N ASP A 1025 16.56 -13.51 -8.88
CA ASP A 1025 16.30 -13.00 -10.23
C ASP A 1025 16.23 -11.47 -10.19
N THR A 1026 16.92 -10.80 -11.12
CA THR A 1026 17.10 -9.33 -11.07
C THR A 1026 16.70 -8.67 -12.39
N THR A 1027 15.89 -7.62 -12.30
CA THR A 1027 15.56 -6.76 -13.45
C THR A 1027 16.41 -5.48 -13.41
N LEU A 1028 17.11 -5.21 -14.50
CA LEU A 1028 17.94 -4.03 -14.71
C LEU A 1028 17.35 -3.18 -15.83
N THR A 1029 16.82 -2.01 -15.50
CA THR A 1029 16.25 -1.07 -16.47
C THR A 1029 17.11 0.18 -16.59
N VAL A 1030 17.59 0.51 -17.80
CA VAL A 1030 18.20 1.81 -18.09
C VAL A 1030 17.26 2.61 -19.00
N SER A 1031 16.51 3.57 -18.44
CA SER A 1031 15.57 4.38 -19.20
C SER A 1031 16.28 5.38 -20.11
N SER A 1032 17.38 6.00 -19.66
CA SER A 1032 18.24 6.84 -20.49
C SER A 1032 19.66 6.95 -19.93
N GLY A 1033 20.65 7.14 -20.81
CA GLY A 1033 22.07 7.15 -20.43
C GLY A 1033 22.68 5.75 -20.38
N SER A 1034 23.54 5.47 -19.41
CA SER A 1034 24.27 4.20 -19.32
C SER A 1034 24.63 3.75 -17.89
N LEU A 1035 24.83 2.44 -17.74
CA LEU A 1035 25.34 1.80 -16.53
C LEU A 1035 26.47 0.82 -16.90
N SER A 1036 27.71 1.07 -16.46
CA SER A 1036 28.82 0.13 -16.66
C SER A 1036 29.17 -0.66 -15.41
N PHE A 1037 29.28 -1.98 -15.56
CA PHE A 1037 29.89 -2.88 -14.59
C PHE A 1037 31.38 -3.03 -14.90
N GLU A 1038 32.21 -2.40 -14.08
CA GLU A 1038 33.66 -2.53 -14.11
C GLU A 1038 34.19 -3.62 -13.16
N GLY A 1039 33.38 -4.01 -12.16
CA GLY A 1039 33.68 -5.12 -11.24
C GLY A 1039 33.35 -6.52 -11.79
N THR A 1040 33.44 -7.52 -10.92
CA THR A 1040 32.95 -8.88 -11.22
C THR A 1040 31.46 -8.95 -10.92
N VAL A 1041 30.69 -9.48 -11.86
CA VAL A 1041 29.27 -9.81 -11.67
C VAL A 1041 29.18 -11.31 -11.38
N ASP A 1042 28.36 -11.74 -10.43
CA ASP A 1042 28.07 -13.16 -10.18
C ASP A 1042 26.55 -13.39 -10.21
N LEU A 1043 26.11 -14.30 -11.07
CA LEU A 1043 24.69 -14.61 -11.22
C LEU A 1043 24.16 -15.52 -10.10
N ASN A 1044 25.02 -16.24 -9.39
CA ASN A 1044 24.67 -17.17 -8.30
C ASN A 1044 23.47 -18.13 -8.60
N GLY A 1045 23.26 -18.50 -9.87
CA GLY A 1045 22.16 -19.37 -10.31
C GLY A 1045 20.96 -18.64 -10.93
N ASN A 1046 20.85 -17.34 -10.76
CA ASN A 1046 19.67 -16.52 -11.10
C ASN A 1046 19.77 -15.83 -12.46
N ASP A 1047 18.62 -15.35 -12.97
CA ASP A 1047 18.52 -14.64 -14.24
C ASP A 1047 18.63 -13.12 -14.06
N LEU A 1048 19.42 -12.47 -14.93
CA LEU A 1048 19.54 -11.02 -15.03
C LEU A 1048 18.85 -10.52 -16.31
N THR A 1049 17.69 -9.88 -16.15
CA THR A 1049 16.91 -9.31 -17.25
C THR A 1049 17.30 -7.85 -17.48
N ILE A 1050 17.69 -7.50 -18.71
CA ILE A 1050 18.09 -6.15 -19.12
C ILE A 1050 17.02 -5.53 -20.02
N ALA A 1051 16.57 -4.34 -19.66
CA ALA A 1051 15.50 -3.59 -20.32
C ALA A 1051 15.81 -2.08 -20.42
N GLY A 1052 14.96 -1.36 -21.18
CA GLY A 1052 15.06 0.10 -21.37
C GLY A 1052 15.82 0.53 -22.63
N ASP A 1053 15.75 1.83 -22.93
CA ASP A 1053 16.32 2.46 -24.14
C ASP A 1053 17.81 2.87 -23.96
N GLY A 1054 18.29 2.96 -22.72
CA GLY A 1054 19.69 3.22 -22.38
C GLY A 1054 20.56 1.96 -22.45
N THR A 1055 21.88 2.11 -22.23
CA THR A 1055 22.85 1.02 -22.44
C THR A 1055 23.46 0.49 -21.16
N VAL A 1056 23.38 -0.83 -20.95
CA VAL A 1056 24.17 -1.56 -19.94
C VAL A 1056 25.48 -2.01 -20.57
N SER A 1057 26.62 -1.84 -19.89
CA SER A 1057 27.91 -2.37 -20.33
C SER A 1057 28.55 -3.32 -19.30
N PHE A 1058 29.05 -4.47 -19.78
CA PHE A 1058 29.93 -5.35 -19.00
C PHE A 1058 31.37 -5.24 -19.51
N ASP A 1059 32.26 -4.71 -18.67
CA ASP A 1059 33.66 -4.52 -19.05
C ASP A 1059 34.58 -5.70 -18.70
N TYR A 1060 34.24 -6.48 -17.67
CA TYR A 1060 35.12 -7.51 -17.10
C TYR A 1060 34.58 -8.95 -17.15
N ARG A 1061 34.00 -9.46 -16.06
CA ARG A 1061 33.56 -10.87 -15.93
C ARG A 1061 32.19 -10.97 -15.30
N VAL A 1062 31.35 -11.81 -15.91
CA VAL A 1062 30.16 -12.39 -15.29
C VAL A 1062 30.47 -13.84 -14.95
N LEU A 1063 30.39 -14.19 -13.68
CA LEU A 1063 30.52 -15.54 -13.15
C LEU A 1063 29.15 -16.24 -13.10
N PRO A 1064 29.09 -17.55 -13.34
CA PRO A 1064 27.87 -18.33 -13.26
C PRO A 1064 27.95 -19.25 -12.04
N THR A 1065 28.25 -18.71 -10.86
CA THR A 1065 28.32 -19.59 -9.67
C THR A 1065 26.96 -20.27 -9.55
N ASP A 1066 26.95 -21.60 -9.62
CA ASP A 1066 25.75 -22.46 -9.69
C ASP A 1066 24.74 -22.26 -10.85
N GLY A 1067 24.90 -21.27 -11.75
CA GLY A 1067 24.11 -21.14 -12.98
C GLY A 1067 23.84 -19.70 -13.44
N GLY A 1068 22.64 -19.47 -14.00
CA GLY A 1068 22.10 -18.15 -14.37
C GLY A 1068 22.19 -17.76 -15.85
N THR A 1069 21.22 -16.93 -16.30
CA THR A 1069 21.09 -16.42 -17.68
C THR A 1069 21.11 -14.89 -17.71
N ILE A 1070 21.78 -14.29 -18.70
CA ILE A 1070 21.55 -12.88 -19.05
C ILE A 1070 20.48 -12.81 -20.14
N ILE A 1071 19.39 -12.08 -19.89
CA ILE A 1071 18.26 -11.91 -20.83
C ILE A 1071 18.21 -10.45 -21.28
N ASN A 1072 18.69 -10.14 -22.49
CA ASN A 1072 18.74 -8.78 -23.02
C ASN A 1072 17.58 -8.44 -23.97
N SER A 1073 16.66 -7.62 -23.49
CA SER A 1073 15.58 -6.99 -24.27
C SER A 1073 15.84 -5.51 -24.61
N GLY A 1074 16.75 -4.84 -23.88
CA GLY A 1074 17.18 -3.45 -24.08
C GLY A 1074 18.44 -3.31 -24.95
N SER A 1075 19.37 -2.44 -24.55
CA SER A 1075 20.69 -2.28 -25.18
C SER A 1075 21.82 -2.77 -24.28
N LEU A 1076 22.52 -3.83 -24.71
CA LEU A 1076 23.64 -4.43 -24.01
C LEU A 1076 24.95 -4.20 -24.78
N ALA A 1077 25.99 -3.75 -24.10
CA ALA A 1077 27.35 -3.62 -24.62
C ALA A 1077 28.32 -4.58 -23.91
N LEU A 1078 29.06 -5.37 -24.68
CA LEU A 1078 30.10 -6.26 -24.16
C LEU A 1078 31.46 -5.73 -24.60
N SER A 1079 32.37 -5.48 -23.66
CA SER A 1079 33.74 -5.07 -24.02
C SER A 1079 34.47 -6.18 -24.79
N SER A 1080 35.56 -5.82 -25.50
CA SER A 1080 36.44 -6.81 -26.15
C SER A 1080 37.07 -7.81 -25.18
N SER A 1081 36.95 -7.57 -23.87
CA SER A 1081 37.42 -8.45 -22.82
C SER A 1081 36.35 -9.19 -22.02
N ALA A 1082 35.07 -8.84 -22.19
CA ALA A 1082 33.96 -9.39 -21.43
C ALA A 1082 33.87 -10.92 -21.54
N GLN A 1083 33.69 -11.58 -20.40
CA GLN A 1083 33.44 -13.02 -20.35
C GLN A 1083 32.17 -13.30 -19.56
N ILE A 1084 31.16 -13.87 -20.22
CA ILE A 1084 29.92 -14.32 -19.60
C ILE A 1084 30.06 -15.82 -19.29
N GLY A 1085 29.91 -16.16 -18.01
CA GLY A 1085 29.99 -17.52 -17.52
C GLY A 1085 28.81 -18.40 -17.91
N GLY A 1086 27.60 -17.85 -17.82
CA GLY A 1086 26.34 -18.56 -18.01
C GLY A 1086 25.85 -18.51 -19.45
N ASP A 1087 24.53 -18.52 -19.59
CA ASP A 1087 23.84 -18.37 -20.87
C ASP A 1087 23.54 -16.88 -21.17
N LEU A 1088 23.39 -16.56 -22.45
CA LEU A 1088 22.99 -15.24 -22.95
C LEU A 1088 21.83 -15.41 -23.94
N ILE A 1089 20.68 -14.82 -23.62
CA ILE A 1089 19.55 -14.66 -24.54
C ILE A 1089 19.47 -13.18 -24.90
N SER A 1090 19.34 -12.85 -26.19
CA SER A 1090 19.28 -11.45 -26.64
C SER A 1090 18.28 -11.30 -27.78
N ASP A 1091 17.25 -10.47 -27.57
CA ASP A 1091 16.34 -10.00 -28.62
C ASP A 1091 16.35 -8.47 -28.82
N GLY A 1092 16.99 -7.75 -27.89
CA GLY A 1092 17.31 -6.34 -27.99
C GLY A 1092 18.50 -5.98 -28.89
N ALA A 1093 19.14 -4.85 -28.61
CA ALA A 1093 20.38 -4.41 -29.26
C ALA A 1093 21.60 -4.96 -28.51
N LEU A 1094 22.62 -5.41 -29.26
CA LEU A 1094 23.85 -5.96 -28.71
C LEU A 1094 25.07 -5.32 -29.38
N SER A 1095 25.76 -4.46 -28.64
CA SER A 1095 27.03 -3.84 -29.02
C SER A 1095 28.20 -4.74 -28.62
N LEU A 1096 29.06 -5.08 -29.58
CA LEU A 1096 30.16 -6.03 -29.39
C LEU A 1096 31.52 -5.36 -29.59
N GLY A 1097 32.25 -5.21 -28.49
CA GLY A 1097 33.59 -4.63 -28.41
C GLY A 1097 34.61 -5.38 -29.25
N PHE A 1098 35.23 -4.70 -30.20
CA PHE A 1098 36.17 -5.31 -31.12
C PHE A 1098 37.63 -5.20 -30.67
N GLY A 1099 38.24 -6.34 -30.33
CA GLY A 1099 39.69 -6.46 -30.18
C GLY A 1099 40.30 -7.31 -31.30
N GLU A 1100 41.36 -6.82 -31.96
CA GLU A 1100 42.02 -7.54 -33.07
C GLU A 1100 42.50 -8.97 -32.72
N THR A 1101 42.61 -9.28 -31.43
CA THR A 1101 43.07 -10.59 -30.91
C THR A 1101 42.15 -11.21 -29.85
N LYS A 1102 41.07 -10.53 -29.45
CA LYS A 1102 40.14 -10.99 -28.41
C LYS A 1102 38.74 -10.44 -28.69
N ALA A 1103 37.76 -11.33 -28.70
CA ALA A 1103 36.33 -11.03 -28.75
C ALA A 1103 35.70 -11.39 -27.39
N PRO A 1104 34.54 -10.81 -27.04
CA PRO A 1104 33.76 -11.30 -25.91
C PRO A 1104 33.41 -12.79 -26.06
N SER A 1105 33.22 -13.45 -24.92
CA SER A 1105 32.96 -14.90 -24.86
C SER A 1105 31.83 -15.23 -23.90
N VAL A 1106 30.87 -16.05 -24.34
CA VAL A 1106 29.87 -16.74 -23.50
C VAL A 1106 30.34 -18.18 -23.33
N THR A 1107 30.41 -18.73 -22.11
CA THR A 1107 30.78 -20.14 -21.92
C THR A 1107 29.60 -21.10 -22.01
N GLY A 1108 28.38 -20.64 -21.76
CA GLY A 1108 27.13 -21.34 -22.04
C GLY A 1108 26.60 -21.12 -23.46
N MET A 1109 25.28 -21.22 -23.62
CA MET A 1109 24.53 -20.93 -24.84
C MET A 1109 24.41 -19.42 -25.05
N ALA A 1110 24.59 -18.96 -26.30
CA ALA A 1110 24.24 -17.63 -26.75
C ALA A 1110 23.12 -17.73 -27.81
N SER A 1111 21.90 -17.38 -27.44
CA SER A 1111 20.73 -17.33 -28.34
C SER A 1111 20.49 -15.88 -28.76
N LEU A 1112 20.72 -15.58 -30.04
CA LEU A 1112 20.79 -14.22 -30.56
C LEU A 1112 19.72 -13.96 -31.62
N SER A 1113 18.94 -12.91 -31.40
CA SER A 1113 18.11 -12.23 -32.38
C SER A 1113 18.37 -10.70 -32.30
N GLY A 1114 17.42 -9.85 -32.70
CA GLY A 1114 17.58 -8.39 -32.58
C GLY A 1114 18.65 -7.78 -33.50
N THR A 1115 19.42 -6.81 -32.99
CA THR A 1115 20.40 -6.03 -33.78
C THR A 1115 21.80 -6.06 -33.17
N ILE A 1116 22.79 -6.49 -33.94
CA ILE A 1116 24.22 -6.51 -33.57
C ILE A 1116 24.91 -5.24 -34.10
N ALA A 1117 25.60 -4.52 -33.22
CA ALA A 1117 26.44 -3.37 -33.55
C ALA A 1117 27.92 -3.62 -33.20
N PRO A 1118 28.83 -3.82 -34.18
CA PRO A 1118 30.25 -3.97 -33.90
C PRO A 1118 30.91 -2.65 -33.46
N ALA A 1119 31.42 -2.59 -32.23
CA ALA A 1119 32.17 -1.43 -31.74
C ALA A 1119 33.62 -1.49 -32.24
N LEU A 1120 33.81 -1.11 -33.51
CA LEU A 1120 35.10 -1.06 -34.21
C LEU A 1120 35.88 0.21 -33.83
N PRO A 1121 37.17 0.13 -33.45
CA PRO A 1121 37.99 1.32 -33.21
C PRO A 1121 38.31 2.06 -34.51
N ASP A 1122 38.46 3.39 -34.45
CA ASP A 1122 38.78 4.25 -35.62
C ASP A 1122 40.02 3.82 -36.42
N SER A 1123 40.97 3.13 -35.76
CA SER A 1123 42.17 2.59 -36.39
C SER A 1123 41.95 1.29 -37.18
N PHE A 1124 40.76 0.68 -37.09
CA PHE A 1124 40.46 -0.58 -37.76
C PHE A 1124 40.44 -0.41 -39.27
N GLN A 1125 41.25 -1.21 -39.96
CA GLN A 1125 41.33 -1.22 -41.42
C GLN A 1125 41.02 -2.64 -41.91
N PRO A 1126 39.76 -2.94 -42.26
CA PRO A 1126 39.37 -4.28 -42.67
C PRO A 1126 40.06 -4.70 -43.97
N THR A 1127 40.60 -5.91 -44.02
CA THR A 1127 41.00 -6.50 -45.29
C THR A 1127 39.76 -7.09 -45.97
N SER A 1128 39.47 -6.67 -47.19
CA SER A 1128 38.28 -7.14 -47.93
C SER A 1128 38.25 -8.67 -48.04
N GLY A 1129 37.11 -9.27 -47.66
CA GLY A 1129 36.93 -10.72 -47.60
C GLY A 1129 37.50 -11.40 -46.35
N GLN A 1130 38.18 -10.69 -45.45
CA GLN A 1130 38.60 -11.23 -44.15
C GLN A 1130 37.40 -11.28 -43.18
N SER A 1131 37.32 -12.37 -42.42
CA SER A 1131 36.34 -12.57 -41.35
C SER A 1131 37.02 -12.45 -39.98
N TYR A 1132 36.33 -11.83 -39.04
CA TYR A 1132 36.78 -11.57 -37.67
C TYR A 1132 35.70 -12.06 -36.69
N ALA A 1133 36.07 -12.66 -35.57
CA ALA A 1133 35.10 -13.07 -34.56
C ALA A 1133 34.61 -11.84 -33.77
N LEU A 1134 33.29 -11.74 -33.57
CA LEU A 1134 32.65 -10.74 -32.71
C LEU A 1134 32.19 -11.32 -31.37
N LEU A 1135 31.78 -12.59 -31.37
CA LEU A 1135 31.39 -13.32 -30.16
C LEU A 1135 31.81 -14.78 -30.33
N THR A 1136 32.25 -15.40 -29.25
CA THR A 1136 32.44 -16.84 -29.14
C THR A 1136 31.50 -17.39 -28.07
N ALA A 1137 30.91 -18.57 -28.29
CA ALA A 1137 29.93 -19.15 -27.39
C ALA A 1137 30.21 -20.64 -27.12
N GLY A 1138 29.72 -21.18 -26.01
CA GLY A 1138 29.67 -22.62 -25.75
C GLY A 1138 28.73 -23.31 -26.73
N GLU A 1139 27.58 -22.70 -27.01
CA GLU A 1139 26.68 -22.97 -28.14
C GLU A 1139 26.18 -21.65 -28.71
N LEU A 1140 26.03 -21.51 -30.04
CA LEU A 1140 25.49 -20.29 -30.65
C LEU A 1140 24.24 -20.63 -31.44
N VAL A 1141 23.11 -20.03 -31.05
CA VAL A 1141 21.81 -20.17 -31.72
C VAL A 1141 21.48 -18.87 -32.44
N ASP A 1142 21.17 -18.97 -33.73
CA ASP A 1142 20.75 -17.85 -34.58
C ASP A 1142 19.22 -17.87 -34.72
N GLU A 1143 18.55 -16.99 -33.98
CA GLU A 1143 17.10 -16.78 -34.03
C GLU A 1143 16.73 -15.60 -34.96
N GLY A 1144 17.66 -15.16 -35.83
CA GLY A 1144 17.43 -14.16 -36.87
C GLY A 1144 17.97 -12.76 -36.53
N PHE A 1145 19.18 -12.68 -35.95
CA PHE A 1145 19.83 -11.39 -35.68
C PHE A 1145 20.17 -10.63 -36.98
N THR A 1146 20.27 -9.30 -36.86
CA THR A 1146 20.60 -8.42 -38.00
C THR A 1146 21.82 -7.55 -37.68
N LEU A 1147 22.55 -7.12 -38.71
CA LEU A 1147 23.62 -6.13 -38.56
C LEU A 1147 23.01 -4.72 -38.55
N SER A 1148 23.45 -3.86 -37.64
CA SER A 1148 22.93 -2.49 -37.57
C SER A 1148 23.19 -1.69 -38.88
N PRO A 1149 22.28 -0.78 -39.27
CA PRO A 1149 22.26 -0.19 -40.61
C PRO A 1149 23.55 0.51 -41.03
N GLU A 1150 24.26 1.13 -40.08
CA GLU A 1150 25.49 1.88 -40.28
C GLU A 1150 26.67 1.01 -40.75
N PHE A 1151 26.67 -0.30 -40.45
CA PHE A 1151 27.69 -1.25 -40.94
C PHE A 1151 27.24 -2.06 -42.16
N SER A 1152 25.94 -2.05 -42.49
CA SER A 1152 25.33 -2.90 -43.54
C SER A 1152 25.91 -2.73 -44.95
N ASN A 1153 26.48 -1.56 -45.26
CA ASN A 1153 27.09 -1.26 -46.56
C ASN A 1153 28.54 -1.76 -46.71
N GLY A 1154 29.24 -2.05 -45.61
CA GLY A 1154 30.66 -2.44 -45.60
C GLY A 1154 30.92 -3.84 -45.06
N TYR A 1155 29.97 -4.43 -44.33
CA TYR A 1155 30.14 -5.69 -43.64
C TYR A 1155 28.92 -6.60 -43.75
N ARG A 1156 29.12 -7.88 -43.45
CA ARG A 1156 28.06 -8.87 -43.25
C ARG A 1156 28.36 -9.72 -42.03
N LEU A 1157 27.30 -10.15 -41.33
CA LEU A 1157 27.40 -11.16 -40.28
C LEU A 1157 27.26 -12.57 -40.86
N SER A 1158 27.78 -13.55 -40.13
CA SER A 1158 27.65 -14.98 -40.42
C SER A 1158 28.01 -15.81 -39.19
N VAL A 1159 27.40 -16.98 -39.04
CA VAL A 1159 27.79 -17.97 -38.03
C VAL A 1159 28.84 -18.92 -38.62
N SER A 1160 29.88 -19.26 -37.85
CA SER A 1160 30.91 -20.23 -38.23
C SER A 1160 31.28 -21.13 -37.05
N GLY A 1161 30.59 -22.25 -36.90
CA GLY A 1161 30.63 -23.01 -35.65
C GLY A 1161 29.99 -22.19 -34.54
N ASN A 1162 30.56 -22.22 -33.34
CA ASN A 1162 29.99 -21.57 -32.15
C ASN A 1162 30.56 -20.14 -32.02
N SER A 1163 30.57 -19.39 -33.13
CA SER A 1163 31.14 -18.05 -33.20
C SER A 1163 30.42 -17.17 -34.22
N LEU A 1164 30.10 -15.95 -33.80
CA LEU A 1164 29.56 -14.89 -34.64
C LEU A 1164 30.72 -14.19 -35.35
N MET A 1165 30.65 -14.11 -36.68
CA MET A 1165 31.73 -13.60 -37.53
C MET A 1165 31.28 -12.37 -38.32
N LEU A 1166 32.03 -11.27 -38.20
CA LEU A 1166 31.95 -10.11 -39.09
C LEU A 1166 32.87 -10.32 -40.29
N THR A 1167 32.35 -10.22 -41.51
CA THR A 1167 33.15 -10.28 -42.73
C THR A 1167 33.09 -8.96 -43.48
N ALA A 1168 34.25 -8.39 -43.80
CA ALA A 1168 34.34 -7.19 -44.62
C ALA A 1168 33.94 -7.49 -46.07
N VAL A 1169 32.92 -6.79 -46.57
CA VAL A 1169 32.43 -6.92 -47.93
C VAL A 1169 33.24 -5.96 -48.82
N PRO A 1170 33.66 -6.34 -50.05
CA PRO A 1170 34.23 -5.38 -50.97
C PRO A 1170 33.18 -4.30 -51.29
N GLU A 1171 33.57 -3.02 -51.31
CA GLU A 1171 32.72 -2.00 -51.91
C GLU A 1171 32.28 -2.44 -53.32
N PRO A 1172 31.04 -2.14 -53.75
CA PRO A 1172 30.61 -2.35 -55.13
C PRO A 1172 31.41 -1.44 -56.06
N GLY A 1173 32.59 -1.95 -56.47
CA GLY A 1173 33.62 -1.18 -57.14
C GLY A 1173 33.12 -0.49 -58.40
N SER A 1174 33.44 0.80 -58.50
CA SER A 1174 33.24 1.60 -59.70
C SER A 1174 33.74 0.87 -60.95
N LEU A 1175 32.79 0.46 -61.79
CA LEU A 1175 33.05 -0.27 -63.03
C LEU A 1175 33.76 0.64 -64.04
N LEU A 1176 35.09 0.60 -64.02
CA LEU A 1176 35.93 1.12 -65.10
C LEU A 1176 35.63 0.35 -66.39
N LEU A 1177 34.76 0.92 -67.22
CA LEU A 1177 34.40 0.42 -68.55
C LEU A 1177 35.62 0.42 -69.49
N GLY A 1178 36.35 -0.70 -69.50
CA GLY A 1178 37.61 -0.89 -70.21
C GLY A 1178 37.59 -2.04 -71.22
N SER A 1179 36.87 -1.85 -72.33
CA SER A 1179 36.86 -2.70 -73.54
C SER A 1179 36.25 -4.11 -73.47
N ALA A 1180 35.56 -4.49 -74.56
CA ALA A 1180 34.74 -5.70 -74.66
C ALA A 1180 35.50 -6.94 -75.15
N THR A 1181 34.98 -8.14 -74.85
CA THR A 1181 34.69 -9.21 -75.84
C THR A 1181 33.99 -10.43 -75.21
N SER A 1182 33.04 -11.04 -75.95
CA SER A 1182 32.48 -12.41 -75.74
C SER A 1182 31.53 -12.61 -74.54
N LEU A 1183 30.43 -13.41 -74.60
CA LEU A 1183 29.73 -14.01 -75.73
C LEU A 1183 28.24 -14.32 -75.37
N LEU A 1184 27.39 -14.12 -76.37
CA LEU A 1184 26.01 -14.53 -76.64
C LEU A 1184 25.55 -15.96 -76.18
N LEU A 1185 24.22 -16.20 -76.27
CA LEU A 1185 23.42 -17.45 -76.11
C LEU A 1185 22.93 -17.77 -74.66
N LEU A 1186 21.70 -18.27 -74.40
CA LEU A 1186 20.59 -18.69 -75.26
C LEU A 1186 19.21 -18.61 -74.53
N LEU A 1187 18.14 -18.19 -75.23
CA LEU A 1187 16.74 -18.48 -74.86
C LEU A 1187 16.35 -19.91 -75.29
N THR A 1188 15.79 -20.76 -74.42
CA THR A 1188 14.53 -21.53 -74.66
C THR A 1188 14.19 -22.60 -73.60
N TYR A 1189 12.98 -22.47 -73.03
CA TYR A 1189 11.96 -23.52 -72.83
C TYR A 1189 12.37 -25.00 -72.57
N ARG A 1190 12.01 -25.54 -71.38
CA ARG A 1190 11.16 -26.76 -71.21
C ARG A 1190 10.82 -27.11 -69.74
N ARG A 1191 9.52 -27.18 -69.42
CA ARG A 1191 8.93 -28.16 -68.46
C ARG A 1191 8.89 -29.57 -69.14
N PRO A 1192 8.44 -30.69 -68.53
CA PRO A 1192 7.86 -30.92 -67.18
C PRO A 1192 8.38 -32.18 -66.44
N LEU A 1193 7.78 -32.52 -65.29
CA LEU A 1193 7.17 -33.84 -65.04
C LEU A 1193 6.14 -33.78 -63.88
N ARG A 1194 5.17 -34.70 -63.87
CA ARG A 1194 3.98 -34.79 -62.99
C ARG A 1194 3.87 -36.23 -62.42
N TRP A 1195 2.82 -36.48 -61.59
CA TRP A 1195 2.32 -37.79 -61.09
C TRP A 1195 3.15 -38.33 -59.88
N VAL A 1196 2.66 -38.97 -58.80
CA VAL A 1196 1.33 -39.46 -58.32
C VAL A 1196 1.47 -39.85 -56.81
N ALA A 1197 0.49 -39.95 -55.89
CA ALA A 1197 -0.97 -39.67 -55.84
C ALA A 1197 -1.50 -39.49 -54.37
N THR A 1198 -2.76 -39.04 -54.23
CA THR A 1198 -3.88 -39.55 -53.39
C THR A 1198 -3.55 -40.45 -52.16
N LEU A 1199 -4.00 -40.18 -50.93
CA LEU A 1199 -5.39 -40.38 -50.43
C LEU A 1199 -5.60 -39.73 -49.03
N ASN A 1200 -6.84 -39.26 -48.74
CA ASN A 1200 -7.66 -39.41 -47.52
C ASN A 1200 -6.99 -39.47 -46.11
N ARG A 1201 -7.56 -38.89 -45.04
CA ARG A 1201 -8.99 -38.62 -44.75
C ARG A 1201 -9.14 -37.73 -43.50
N SER A 1202 -10.30 -37.06 -43.40
CA SER A 1202 -10.86 -36.35 -42.22
C SER A 1202 -9.91 -35.36 -41.53
#